data_AF-A0A7C7G6I0-F1
#
_entry.id   AF-A0A7C7G6I0-F1
#
_cell.length_a   1.000
_cell.length_b   1.000
_cell.length_c   1.000
_cell.angle_alpha   90.00
_cell.angle_beta   90.00
_cell.angle_gamma   90.00
#
_symmetry.space_group_name_H-M   'P 1'
#
loop_
_entity.id
_entity.type
_entity.pdbx_description
1 polymer ?
#
loop_
_entity_poly.entity_id
_entity_poly.type
_entity_poly.pdbx_seq_one_letter_code
_entity_poly.pdbx_strand_id
1 'polypeptide(L)'
;GADINVLNGYGRLPIFYVQGRRRKYEIQKLLEEAAKKVKPEVISTKAASQPDLSFFSTAELKEMYKQAITEKDEQNISLIQKELAVRSAISNSAATTTASTTAAGQLRGSGDPLKGLNVARVTDMKVGKYYALLIGIDNYNGVWNQLNNAVNDARSIEDILKSKYKFDNFSTLYNEQATRSTIIKKMEWLVENVKDEDNVFIYYSGHGDFKENLNKGYWVPFDATTKSTAEYISNNDIQTYLGGIRSKHTLLVSDACFSGDLFRGQTISVPFEDSEKYYKKIHALSSRKAITSGGLEPVMDGGRDGHSVFAYYFLKNLRNNENKYYDATELYNDIKIPVTNNSDQSPRFQPIKNTGDEGGQFVFIIKDSPPTEIAINNNAEIERLNAEAKMIEEARLKATAQAKAEEEAHQKAATQAKAEEEARLKAAAQAKAEEEARLKAAAQAKAEEEARLKAAAQAKAVEEEARKREAAEAARKTEAKAAELEQLKSEVERLKNDVKESNLLELNSATKKDFKEIEGLDGVFSERIAKYRDLLGGFTKKEQLMEVSGIDGSLFKRINSQIRIDKRRVRKININTCSNFQLLKHPYISSNVADAIISYRNQHGKYTSVSDIKNVTLMNEALYVKIAPYLSEKDENILVESKSAKEADKRVAPLVLELNSTNKTELKKLEGIGAGLSDKVIKFRDLLGGFVSKEQLTEVDGFNNSLVNKLADNLEVDLLKVRKINLNACSSYQLAKHPYLTLDNANAIIGHREKKGNYASVADIKREGLVSDAVYLKIMPYLTAP
;
A
#
# COMPACT_ATOMS: atom_id res chain seq x y z
N GLY A 1 17.29 -29.33 -50.05
CA GLY A 1 18.16 -28.97 -51.18
C GLY A 1 17.71 -27.63 -51.71
N ALA A 2 18.67 -26.70 -51.84
CA ALA A 2 18.63 -25.35 -52.45
C ALA A 2 17.55 -24.37 -51.93
N ASP A 3 17.80 -23.11 -51.55
CA ASP A 3 18.96 -22.25 -51.70
C ASP A 3 19.01 -21.16 -50.60
N ILE A 4 20.18 -20.53 -50.53
CA ILE A 4 20.76 -19.77 -49.43
C ILE A 4 20.70 -18.23 -49.68
N ASN A 5 20.54 -17.47 -48.58
CA ASN A 5 20.93 -16.07 -48.30
C ASN A 5 20.36 -14.88 -49.13
N VAL A 6 19.92 -13.82 -48.45
CA VAL A 6 20.74 -12.63 -48.05
C VAL A 6 19.90 -11.62 -47.23
N LEU A 7 20.32 -11.41 -45.98
CA LEU A 7 20.42 -10.20 -45.14
C LEU A 7 19.33 -9.10 -45.06
N ASN A 8 18.90 -8.90 -43.80
CA ASN A 8 18.83 -7.66 -42.99
C ASN A 8 18.02 -6.43 -43.45
N GLY A 9 17.19 -5.93 -42.54
CA GLY A 9 16.96 -4.49 -42.39
C GLY A 9 15.58 -4.09 -41.86
N TYR A 10 15.51 -3.80 -40.56
CA TYR A 10 14.32 -3.29 -39.86
C TYR A 10 13.86 -1.90 -40.34
N GLY A 11 12.53 -1.72 -40.42
CA GLY A 11 11.83 -0.66 -39.69
C GLY A 11 11.15 0.46 -40.50
N ARG A 12 9.82 0.60 -40.35
CA ARG A 12 9.12 1.89 -40.15
C ARG A 12 7.62 1.71 -39.77
N LEU A 13 7.30 2.11 -38.53
CA LEU A 13 6.17 2.95 -38.06
C LEU A 13 4.70 2.42 -38.19
N PRO A 14 3.69 3.04 -37.54
CA PRO A 14 3.48 3.23 -36.09
C PRO A 14 2.03 2.96 -35.60
N ILE A 15 1.91 2.61 -34.31
CA ILE A 15 0.89 2.98 -33.29
C ILE A 15 -0.60 3.15 -33.72
N PHE A 16 -1.48 2.28 -33.19
CA PHE A 16 -2.66 2.69 -32.41
C PHE A 16 -2.99 1.64 -31.31
N TYR A 17 -3.18 2.16 -30.11
CA TYR A 17 -3.61 1.50 -28.87
C TYR A 17 -5.09 1.06 -28.95
N VAL A 18 -5.46 -0.13 -28.45
CA VAL A 18 -6.66 -0.44 -27.60
C VAL A 18 -6.59 -1.90 -27.08
N GLN A 19 -6.72 -2.07 -25.75
CA GLN A 19 -7.12 -3.26 -24.96
C GLN A 19 -6.32 -4.58 -25.02
N GLY A 20 -5.43 -4.76 -24.03
CA GLY A 20 -4.92 -6.07 -23.61
C GLY A 20 -5.79 -6.74 -22.53
N ARG A 21 -6.88 -7.42 -22.93
CA ARG A 21 -7.58 -8.44 -22.11
C ARG A 21 -8.21 -9.58 -22.94
N ARG A 22 -7.61 -9.93 -24.09
CA ARG A 22 -8.08 -11.03 -24.96
C ARG A 22 -6.99 -11.96 -25.51
N ARG A 23 -5.85 -12.13 -24.81
CA ARG A 23 -4.75 -13.00 -25.30
C ARG A 23 -4.38 -14.20 -24.45
N LYS A 24 -5.14 -14.50 -23.39
CA LYS A 24 -4.94 -15.72 -22.58
C LYS A 24 -5.87 -16.88 -22.98
N TYR A 25 -6.97 -16.61 -23.68
CA TYR A 25 -7.99 -17.61 -24.04
C TYR A 25 -7.74 -18.29 -25.40
N GLU A 26 -7.08 -17.63 -26.35
CA GLU A 26 -6.80 -18.22 -27.68
C GLU A 26 -5.56 -19.14 -27.69
N ILE A 27 -4.57 -18.90 -26.84
CA ILE A 27 -3.38 -19.76 -26.75
C ILE A 27 -3.70 -21.10 -26.07
N GLN A 28 -4.63 -21.09 -25.10
CA GLN A 28 -5.05 -22.31 -24.39
C GLN A 28 -5.93 -23.21 -25.27
N LYS A 29 -6.77 -22.62 -26.14
CA LYS A 29 -7.59 -23.34 -27.11
C LYS A 29 -6.75 -24.01 -28.22
N LEU A 30 -5.67 -23.38 -28.66
CA LEU A 30 -4.73 -23.95 -29.64
C LEU A 30 -3.85 -25.08 -29.06
N LEU A 31 -3.54 -25.04 -27.77
CA LEU A 31 -2.80 -26.11 -27.07
C LEU A 31 -3.69 -27.34 -26.80
N GLU A 32 -4.98 -27.15 -26.51
CA GLU A 32 -5.95 -28.24 -26.33
C GLU A 32 -6.32 -28.93 -27.65
N GLU A 33 -6.36 -28.21 -28.77
CA GLU A 33 -6.56 -28.81 -30.10
C GLU A 33 -5.32 -29.57 -30.61
N ALA A 34 -4.12 -29.16 -30.21
CA ALA A 34 -2.87 -29.88 -30.51
C ALA A 34 -2.77 -31.21 -29.73
N ALA A 35 -3.29 -31.26 -28.50
CA ALA A 35 -3.28 -32.46 -27.65
C ALA A 35 -4.24 -33.58 -28.11
N LYS A 36 -5.23 -33.29 -28.97
CA LYS A 36 -6.24 -34.26 -29.44
C LYS A 36 -5.84 -35.07 -30.69
N LYS A 37 -4.64 -34.88 -31.26
CA LYS A 37 -4.26 -35.45 -32.58
C LYS A 37 -3.11 -36.47 -32.58
N VAL A 38 -2.67 -37.00 -31.44
CA VAL A 38 -1.59 -38.01 -31.42
C VAL A 38 -2.12 -39.33 -30.87
N LYS A 39 -2.33 -40.31 -31.76
CA LYS A 39 -2.52 -41.72 -31.42
C LYS A 39 -1.16 -42.38 -31.13
N PRO A 40 -1.09 -43.39 -30.24
CA PRO A 40 0.16 -44.04 -29.92
C PRO A 40 0.46 -45.15 -30.94
N GLU A 41 1.65 -45.12 -31.53
CA GLU A 41 2.26 -46.29 -32.15
C GLU A 41 3.54 -46.64 -31.41
N VAL A 42 3.66 -47.93 -31.10
CA VAL A 42 4.70 -48.55 -30.27
C VAL A 42 6.02 -48.56 -31.03
N ILE A 43 7.06 -47.92 -30.47
CA ILE A 43 8.46 -48.31 -30.71
C ILE A 43 9.22 -48.33 -29.39
N SER A 44 9.76 -49.50 -29.09
CA SER A 44 10.61 -49.85 -27.96
C SER A 44 11.95 -49.11 -28.00
N THR A 45 12.39 -48.56 -26.86
CA THR A 45 13.81 -48.53 -26.47
C THR A 45 13.95 -48.64 -24.95
N LYS A 46 14.50 -49.77 -24.50
CA LYS A 46 15.10 -49.98 -23.18
C LYS A 46 16.29 -49.04 -22.97
N ALA A 47 16.23 -48.20 -21.94
CA ALA A 47 17.35 -47.81 -21.08
C ALA A 47 16.79 -47.05 -19.86
N ALA A 48 16.48 -47.77 -18.77
CA ALA A 48 16.10 -47.15 -17.51
C ALA A 48 17.38 -46.69 -16.78
N SER A 49 17.52 -45.39 -16.56
CA SER A 49 18.46 -44.85 -15.57
C SER A 49 17.92 -45.16 -14.17
N GLN A 50 18.76 -45.76 -13.30
CA GLN A 50 18.38 -46.09 -11.92
C GLN A 50 17.96 -44.82 -11.14
N PRO A 51 16.93 -44.89 -10.29
CA PRO A 51 16.50 -43.76 -9.46
C PRO A 51 17.53 -43.43 -8.37
N ASP A 52 17.79 -42.15 -8.15
CA ASP A 52 18.66 -41.67 -7.06
C ASP A 52 17.90 -41.72 -5.72
N LEU A 53 18.25 -42.69 -4.87
CA LEU A 53 17.57 -42.95 -3.61
C LEU A 53 18.00 -42.03 -2.46
N SER A 54 18.97 -41.13 -2.68
CA SER A 54 19.51 -40.24 -1.66
C SER A 54 18.51 -39.18 -1.17
N PHE A 55 17.47 -38.89 -1.95
CA PHE A 55 16.46 -37.86 -1.64
C PHE A 55 15.29 -38.33 -0.76
N PHE A 56 15.15 -39.64 -0.52
CA PHE A 56 14.04 -40.18 0.26
C PHE A 56 14.43 -40.36 1.74
N SER A 57 13.52 -40.06 2.65
CA SER A 57 13.66 -40.35 4.08
C SER A 57 13.62 -41.86 4.35
N THR A 58 14.09 -42.29 5.52
CA THR A 58 14.08 -43.73 5.90
C THR A 58 12.65 -44.30 5.97
N ALA A 59 11.65 -43.47 6.29
CA ALA A 59 10.24 -43.88 6.27
C ALA A 59 9.73 -44.09 4.84
N GLU A 60 10.06 -43.18 3.92
CA GLU A 60 9.71 -43.29 2.50
C GLU A 60 10.39 -44.49 1.83
N LEU A 61 11.67 -44.75 2.12
CA LEU A 61 12.36 -45.94 1.62
C LEU A 61 11.73 -47.26 2.12
N LYS A 62 11.22 -47.29 3.36
CA LYS A 62 10.51 -48.48 3.90
C LYS A 62 9.17 -48.70 3.20
N GLU A 63 8.47 -47.63 2.84
CA GLU A 63 7.20 -47.74 2.12
C GLU A 63 7.40 -48.12 0.66
N MET A 64 8.41 -47.55 -0.01
CA MET A 64 8.86 -47.96 -1.34
C MET A 64 9.30 -49.43 -1.35
N TYR A 65 9.94 -49.91 -0.29
CA TYR A 65 10.33 -51.32 -0.15
C TYR A 65 9.11 -52.26 -0.05
N LYS A 66 8.08 -51.89 0.74
CA LYS A 66 6.82 -52.67 0.81
C LYS A 66 6.11 -52.71 -0.54
N GLN A 67 6.12 -51.59 -1.25
CA GLN A 67 5.51 -51.50 -2.57
C GLN A 67 6.27 -52.35 -3.60
N ALA A 68 7.61 -52.29 -3.63
CA ALA A 68 8.44 -53.11 -4.51
C ALA A 68 8.28 -54.63 -4.24
N ILE A 69 8.07 -55.04 -2.99
CA ILE A 69 7.73 -56.44 -2.64
C ILE A 69 6.37 -56.84 -3.20
N THR A 70 5.37 -55.96 -3.08
CA THR A 70 4.01 -56.19 -3.58
C THR A 70 4.01 -56.34 -5.11
N GLU A 71 4.87 -55.57 -5.79
CA GLU A 71 5.03 -55.57 -7.24
C GLU A 71 6.02 -56.63 -7.77
N LYS A 72 6.69 -57.38 -6.88
CA LYS A 72 7.75 -58.36 -7.19
C LYS A 72 8.91 -57.79 -8.04
N ASP A 73 9.27 -56.54 -7.79
CA ASP A 73 10.37 -55.86 -8.50
C ASP A 73 11.72 -56.12 -7.79
N GLU A 74 12.37 -57.23 -8.14
CA GLU A 74 13.62 -57.68 -7.51
C GLU A 74 14.78 -56.67 -7.64
N GLN A 75 14.79 -55.84 -8.69
CA GLN A 75 15.86 -54.86 -8.89
C GLN A 75 15.72 -53.67 -7.92
N ASN A 76 14.51 -53.14 -7.75
CA ASN A 76 14.25 -52.08 -6.77
C ASN A 76 14.36 -52.58 -5.33
N ILE A 77 13.94 -53.82 -5.04
CA ILE A 77 14.12 -54.46 -3.73
C ILE A 77 15.61 -54.47 -3.37
N SER A 78 16.48 -54.92 -4.28
CA SER A 78 17.93 -54.98 -4.04
C SER A 78 18.57 -53.60 -3.86
N LEU A 79 18.15 -52.61 -4.66
CA LEU A 79 18.68 -51.24 -4.59
C LEU A 79 18.29 -50.55 -3.27
N ILE A 80 17.03 -50.67 -2.85
CA ILE A 80 16.51 -50.09 -1.60
C ILE A 80 17.12 -50.78 -0.37
N GLN A 81 17.30 -52.11 -0.40
CA GLN A 81 18.01 -52.84 0.66
C GLN A 81 19.45 -52.37 0.83
N LYS A 82 20.16 -52.12 -0.28
CA LYS A 82 21.55 -51.64 -0.25
C LYS A 82 21.65 -50.24 0.37
N GLU A 83 20.72 -49.34 0.03
CA GLU A 83 20.65 -47.99 0.61
C GLU A 83 20.27 -48.00 2.10
N LEU A 84 19.29 -48.83 2.50
CA LEU A 84 18.92 -49.00 3.91
C LEU A 84 20.08 -49.61 4.74
N ALA A 85 20.86 -50.51 4.16
CA ALA A 85 22.05 -51.08 4.80
C ALA A 85 23.17 -50.04 4.98
N VAL A 86 23.39 -49.18 3.98
CA VAL A 86 24.35 -48.05 4.08
C VAL A 86 23.93 -47.09 5.19
N ARG A 87 22.65 -46.75 5.31
CA ARG A 87 22.14 -45.87 6.37
C ARG A 87 22.22 -46.50 7.76
N SER A 88 21.98 -47.80 7.87
CA SER A 88 22.20 -48.54 9.13
C SER A 88 23.68 -48.58 9.52
N ALA A 89 24.59 -48.67 8.55
CA ALA A 89 26.03 -48.65 8.81
C ALA A 89 26.53 -47.26 9.25
N ILE A 90 26.00 -46.18 8.66
CA ILE A 90 26.28 -44.78 9.05
C ILE A 90 25.75 -44.48 10.48
N SER A 91 24.58 -45.00 10.82
CA SER A 91 24.01 -44.88 12.18
C SER A 91 24.85 -45.62 13.23
N ASN A 92 25.52 -46.71 12.85
CA ASN A 92 26.37 -47.49 13.76
C ASN A 92 27.82 -46.98 13.82
N SER A 93 28.32 -46.30 12.78
CA SER A 93 29.66 -45.69 12.80
C SER A 93 29.71 -44.39 13.62
N ALA A 94 28.58 -43.71 13.81
CA ALA A 94 28.46 -42.53 14.67
C ALA A 94 28.65 -42.82 16.18
N ALA A 95 28.62 -44.11 16.59
CA ALA A 95 28.81 -44.53 17.97
C ALA A 95 30.28 -44.82 18.36
N THR A 96 31.23 -44.80 17.41
CA THR A 96 32.63 -45.20 17.68
C THR A 96 33.62 -44.31 16.94
N THR A 97 33.73 -43.02 17.29
CA THR A 97 34.97 -42.26 17.05
C THR A 97 35.10 -41.08 18.03
N THR A 98 35.75 -41.33 19.16
CA THR A 98 36.42 -40.28 19.94
C THR A 98 37.91 -40.54 19.90
N ALA A 99 38.69 -39.68 19.24
CA ALA A 99 40.04 -39.28 19.66
C ALA A 99 40.65 -38.21 18.74
N SER A 100 41.14 -37.14 19.38
CA SER A 100 42.27 -36.28 18.97
C SER A 100 42.05 -35.25 17.85
N THR A 101 41.91 -33.97 18.21
CA THR A 101 43.03 -33.01 18.17
C THR A 101 42.63 -31.62 18.71
N THR A 102 43.60 -31.00 19.37
CA THR A 102 43.63 -29.72 20.08
C THR A 102 43.72 -28.49 19.16
N ALA A 103 43.05 -27.38 19.51
CA ALA A 103 43.68 -26.12 19.99
C ALA A 103 42.79 -24.85 19.86
N ALA A 104 42.62 -24.19 21.02
CA ALA A 104 42.54 -22.74 21.29
C ALA A 104 41.41 -21.85 20.71
N GLY A 105 40.57 -21.36 21.64
CA GLY A 105 39.67 -20.21 21.45
C GLY A 105 38.75 -20.01 22.67
N GLN A 106 39.28 -19.42 23.74
CA GLN A 106 38.62 -19.14 25.02
C GLN A 106 37.34 -18.29 24.89
N LEU A 107 36.20 -18.80 25.36
CA LEU A 107 35.08 -18.01 25.90
C LEU A 107 34.60 -18.68 27.21
N ARG A 108 34.59 -17.92 28.30
CA ARG A 108 34.24 -18.37 29.65
C ARG A 108 32.72 -18.49 29.81
N GLY A 109 32.25 -19.61 30.35
CA GLY A 109 30.94 -19.69 31.02
C GLY A 109 29.89 -20.60 30.37
N SER A 110 30.17 -21.89 30.21
CA SER A 110 29.14 -22.91 30.01
C SER A 110 29.52 -24.16 30.81
N GLY A 111 29.33 -24.12 32.11
CA GLY A 111 29.33 -25.33 32.93
C GLY A 111 28.11 -26.15 32.54
N ASP A 112 28.35 -27.29 31.91
CA ASP A 112 27.37 -28.36 31.70
C ASP A 112 26.76 -28.75 33.06
N PRO A 113 25.45 -28.49 33.32
CA PRO A 113 24.84 -28.74 34.62
C PRO A 113 24.56 -30.23 34.89
N LEU A 114 24.95 -31.16 34.01
CA LEU A 114 24.49 -32.54 34.06
C LEU A 114 25.57 -33.58 34.39
N LYS A 115 26.78 -33.14 34.75
CA LYS A 115 27.83 -34.05 35.23
C LYS A 115 27.62 -34.39 36.71
N GLY A 116 26.90 -35.49 37.00
CA GLY A 116 27.08 -36.23 38.26
C GLY A 116 25.86 -36.70 39.06
N LEU A 117 24.76 -37.16 38.44
CA LEU A 117 23.74 -37.91 39.22
C LEU A 117 23.58 -39.35 38.75
N ASN A 118 23.95 -40.28 39.64
CA ASN A 118 23.71 -41.71 39.55
C ASN A 118 22.22 -42.02 39.33
N VAL A 119 21.93 -42.89 38.37
CA VAL A 119 20.58 -43.29 37.96
C VAL A 119 20.02 -44.28 38.97
N ALA A 120 19.27 -43.78 39.96
CA ALA A 120 18.31 -44.58 40.70
C ALA A 120 17.01 -44.64 39.90
N ARG A 121 16.39 -45.84 39.80
CA ARG A 121 15.10 -46.07 39.15
C ARG A 121 14.07 -45.02 39.59
N VAL A 122 13.53 -44.31 38.62
CA VAL A 122 12.68 -43.13 38.79
C VAL A 122 11.23 -43.58 39.04
N THR A 123 10.59 -43.02 40.07
CA THR A 123 9.19 -43.23 40.47
C THR A 123 8.23 -42.34 39.66
N ASP A 124 6.99 -42.76 39.39
CA ASP A 124 6.00 -42.02 38.56
C ASP A 124 5.80 -40.54 38.97
N MET A 125 5.51 -39.68 37.99
CA MET A 125 5.24 -38.25 38.19
C MET A 125 3.91 -38.05 38.95
N LYS A 126 3.97 -37.50 40.17
CA LYS A 126 2.76 -37.12 40.92
C LYS A 126 2.16 -35.85 40.31
N VAL A 127 0.90 -35.92 39.89
CA VAL A 127 0.16 -34.81 39.26
C VAL A 127 -1.16 -34.56 40.00
N GLY A 128 -1.59 -33.30 40.12
CA GLY A 128 -2.90 -32.94 40.67
C GLY A 128 -4.06 -33.23 39.70
N LYS A 129 -5.23 -32.66 40.00
CA LYS A 129 -6.44 -32.89 39.20
C LYS A 129 -6.42 -32.12 37.89
N TYR A 130 -7.07 -32.65 36.87
CA TYR A 130 -7.21 -32.03 35.56
C TYR A 130 -8.65 -31.52 35.34
N TYR A 131 -8.79 -30.24 35.05
CA TYR A 131 -10.06 -29.56 34.78
C TYR A 131 -10.10 -29.13 33.32
N ALA A 132 -11.25 -29.34 32.67
CA ALA A 132 -11.53 -28.88 31.32
C ALA A 132 -12.72 -27.91 31.32
N LEU A 133 -12.54 -26.71 30.75
CA LEU A 133 -13.62 -25.80 30.38
C LEU A 133 -13.70 -25.74 28.84
N LEU A 134 -14.77 -26.27 28.26
CA LEU A 134 -14.93 -26.39 26.81
C LEU A 134 -16.12 -25.52 26.36
N ILE A 135 -15.87 -24.59 25.47
CA ILE A 135 -16.86 -23.61 25.00
C ILE A 135 -16.93 -23.71 23.48
N GLY A 136 -18.13 -23.95 22.96
CA GLY A 136 -18.40 -24.01 21.52
C GLY A 136 -19.68 -23.25 21.19
N ILE A 137 -19.61 -22.32 20.24
CA ILE A 137 -20.75 -21.46 19.90
C ILE A 137 -20.93 -21.46 18.38
N ASP A 138 -21.97 -22.15 17.93
CA ASP A 138 -22.41 -22.14 16.53
C ASP A 138 -23.54 -21.15 16.32
N ASN A 139 -24.49 -21.16 17.25
CA ASN A 139 -25.67 -20.34 17.15
C ASN A 139 -25.39 -18.92 17.65
N TYR A 140 -25.72 -17.91 16.85
CA TYR A 140 -25.61 -16.52 17.24
C TYR A 140 -26.90 -15.74 16.94
N ASN A 141 -27.17 -14.67 17.67
CA ASN A 141 -28.29 -13.80 17.40
C ASN A 141 -27.83 -12.44 16.85
N GLY A 142 -28.75 -11.70 16.22
CA GLY A 142 -28.50 -10.32 15.78
C GLY A 142 -27.55 -10.20 14.58
N VAL A 143 -26.40 -9.56 14.77
CA VAL A 143 -25.49 -9.13 13.69
C VAL A 143 -24.44 -10.18 13.27
N TRP A 144 -24.39 -11.32 13.97
CA TRP A 144 -23.38 -12.36 13.77
C TRP A 144 -23.90 -13.50 12.92
N ASN A 145 -23.06 -13.99 12.01
CA ASN A 145 -23.38 -15.17 11.21
C ASN A 145 -23.31 -16.43 12.08
N GLN A 146 -24.16 -17.42 11.79
CA GLN A 146 -24.04 -18.74 12.40
C GLN A 146 -22.72 -19.40 11.98
N LEU A 147 -22.15 -20.21 12.88
CA LEU A 147 -21.09 -21.17 12.57
C LEU A 147 -21.68 -22.59 12.54
N ASN A 148 -20.92 -23.55 12.03
CA ASN A 148 -21.41 -24.93 11.88
C ASN A 148 -20.56 -25.97 12.62
N ASN A 149 -19.32 -25.63 12.97
CA ASN A 149 -18.35 -26.60 13.49
C ASN A 149 -17.95 -26.37 14.95
N ALA A 150 -18.18 -25.19 15.54
CA ALA A 150 -17.62 -24.83 16.83
C ALA A 150 -18.12 -25.70 17.99
N VAL A 151 -19.41 -26.04 18.00
CA VAL A 151 -19.97 -26.98 18.99
C VAL A 151 -19.43 -28.38 18.74
N ASN A 152 -19.34 -28.81 17.48
CA ASN A 152 -18.82 -30.12 17.12
C ASN A 152 -17.34 -30.28 17.51
N ASP A 153 -16.52 -29.26 17.30
CA ASP A 153 -15.12 -29.21 17.71
C ASP A 153 -14.97 -29.40 19.21
N ALA A 154 -15.71 -28.60 20.00
CA ALA A 154 -15.66 -28.66 21.45
C ALA A 154 -16.18 -30.01 22.01
N ARG A 155 -17.18 -30.63 21.37
CA ARG A 155 -17.67 -31.97 21.72
C ARG A 155 -16.66 -33.07 21.40
N SER A 156 -16.07 -33.06 20.20
CA SER A 156 -15.03 -34.03 19.84
C SER A 156 -13.81 -33.94 20.74
N ILE A 157 -13.46 -32.75 21.20
CA ILE A 157 -12.39 -32.54 22.20
C ILE A 157 -12.81 -33.11 23.55
N GLU A 158 -14.05 -32.87 24.00
CA GLU A 158 -14.57 -33.49 25.21
C GLU A 158 -14.44 -35.02 25.17
N ASP A 159 -14.85 -35.64 24.06
CA ASP A 159 -14.85 -37.09 23.89
C ASP A 159 -13.45 -37.70 23.91
N ILE A 160 -12.47 -37.10 23.22
CA ILE A 160 -11.09 -37.62 23.22
C ILE A 160 -10.44 -37.44 24.59
N LEU A 161 -10.69 -36.32 25.28
CA LEU A 161 -10.17 -36.08 26.62
C LEU A 161 -10.78 -37.06 27.63
N LYS A 162 -12.08 -37.34 27.55
CA LYS A 162 -12.76 -38.34 28.39
C LYS A 162 -12.30 -39.77 28.12
N SER A 163 -12.11 -40.14 26.85
CA SER A 163 -11.80 -41.53 26.49
C SER A 163 -10.34 -41.90 26.74
N LYS A 164 -9.40 -41.00 26.42
CA LYS A 164 -7.98 -41.34 26.33
C LYS A 164 -7.10 -40.68 27.39
N TYR A 165 -7.44 -39.49 27.87
CA TYR A 165 -6.56 -38.68 28.70
C TYR A 165 -7.05 -38.54 30.14
N LYS A 166 -6.12 -38.30 31.07
CA LYS A 166 -6.43 -38.09 32.49
C LYS A 166 -7.07 -36.70 32.68
N PHE A 167 -8.40 -36.64 32.70
CA PHE A 167 -9.21 -35.48 33.06
C PHE A 167 -10.24 -35.84 34.12
N ASP A 168 -10.32 -35.04 35.18
CA ASP A 168 -11.15 -35.32 36.36
C ASP A 168 -12.47 -34.54 36.35
N ASN A 169 -12.48 -33.31 35.83
CA ASN A 169 -13.64 -32.42 35.86
C ASN A 169 -13.87 -31.75 34.50
N PHE A 170 -15.13 -31.71 34.05
CA PHE A 170 -15.54 -31.07 32.81
C PHE A 170 -16.62 -30.01 33.09
N SER A 171 -16.44 -28.82 32.54
CA SER A 171 -17.48 -27.81 32.38
C SER A 171 -17.62 -27.51 30.90
N THR A 172 -18.82 -27.71 30.36
CA THR A 172 -19.10 -27.46 28.94
C THR A 172 -20.15 -26.37 28.79
N LEU A 173 -19.97 -25.49 27.80
CA LEU A 173 -20.91 -24.44 27.44
C LEU A 173 -21.12 -24.45 25.93
N TYR A 174 -22.32 -24.84 25.50
CA TYR A 174 -22.69 -24.87 24.08
C TYR A 174 -23.80 -23.88 23.76
N ASN A 175 -23.65 -23.12 22.68
CA ASN A 175 -24.66 -22.20 22.15
C ASN A 175 -25.30 -21.34 23.25
N GLU A 176 -26.61 -21.51 23.52
CA GLU A 176 -27.41 -20.71 24.45
C GLU A 176 -26.84 -20.71 25.88
N GLN A 177 -26.04 -21.72 26.23
CA GLN A 177 -25.38 -21.81 27.53
C GLN A 177 -24.17 -20.88 27.64
N ALA A 178 -23.53 -20.57 26.51
CA ALA A 178 -22.30 -19.78 26.40
C ALA A 178 -22.58 -18.27 26.36
N THR A 179 -23.42 -17.78 27.28
CA THR A 179 -23.63 -16.33 27.46
C THR A 179 -22.42 -15.67 28.09
N ARG A 180 -22.28 -14.36 27.93
CA ARG A 180 -21.22 -13.55 28.54
C ARG A 180 -21.14 -13.80 30.05
N SER A 181 -22.30 -13.78 30.72
CA SER A 181 -22.39 -13.98 32.17
C SER A 181 -21.96 -15.39 32.56
N THR A 182 -22.42 -16.42 31.83
CA THR A 182 -22.09 -17.81 32.15
C THR A 182 -20.60 -18.11 31.97
N ILE A 183 -19.99 -17.63 30.89
CA ILE A 183 -18.55 -17.82 30.63
C ILE A 183 -17.73 -17.20 31.77
N ILE A 184 -18.04 -15.95 32.15
CA ILE A 184 -17.35 -15.27 33.26
C ILE A 184 -17.49 -16.05 34.57
N LYS A 185 -18.71 -16.48 34.92
CA LYS A 185 -18.95 -17.27 36.14
C LYS A 185 -18.15 -18.58 36.17
N LYS A 186 -17.97 -19.23 35.01
CA LYS A 186 -17.14 -20.44 34.92
C LYS A 186 -15.65 -20.15 35.10
N MET A 187 -15.17 -19.02 34.59
CA MET A 187 -13.79 -18.57 34.82
C MET A 187 -13.56 -18.22 36.30
N GLU A 188 -14.50 -17.51 36.94
CA GLU A 188 -14.47 -17.21 38.38
C GLU A 188 -14.47 -18.50 39.22
N TRP A 189 -15.32 -19.47 38.85
CA TRP A 189 -15.33 -20.77 39.53
C TRP A 189 -13.96 -21.47 39.46
N LEU A 190 -13.25 -21.40 38.33
CA LEU A 190 -11.89 -21.95 38.23
C LEU A 190 -10.92 -21.23 39.17
N VAL A 191 -10.99 -19.90 39.26
CA VAL A 191 -10.15 -19.10 40.19
C VAL A 191 -10.39 -19.51 41.64
N GLU A 192 -11.63 -19.80 42.02
CA GLU A 192 -12.01 -20.13 43.40
C GLU A 192 -11.69 -21.58 43.80
N ASN A 193 -11.73 -22.53 42.86
CA ASN A 193 -11.77 -23.97 43.18
C ASN A 193 -10.51 -24.76 42.77
N VAL A 194 -9.73 -24.26 41.81
CA VAL A 194 -8.52 -24.95 41.32
C VAL A 194 -7.36 -24.73 42.29
N LYS A 195 -6.61 -25.78 42.60
CA LYS A 195 -5.48 -25.76 43.56
C LYS A 195 -4.12 -25.70 42.87
N ASP A 196 -3.08 -25.41 43.63
CA ASP A 196 -1.71 -25.13 43.15
C ASP A 196 -1.06 -26.30 42.36
N GLU A 197 -1.49 -27.53 42.59
CA GLU A 197 -0.98 -28.73 41.89
C GLU A 197 -1.90 -29.21 40.75
N ASP A 198 -3.06 -28.58 40.58
CA ASP A 198 -4.07 -28.95 39.58
C ASP A 198 -3.72 -28.38 38.19
N ASN A 199 -4.36 -28.88 37.14
CA ASN A 199 -4.10 -28.54 35.75
C ASN A 199 -5.40 -28.10 35.07
N VAL A 200 -5.36 -27.02 34.31
CA VAL A 200 -6.54 -26.43 33.68
C VAL A 200 -6.35 -26.38 32.17
N PHE A 201 -7.30 -26.95 31.45
CA PHE A 201 -7.42 -26.86 30.00
C PHE A 201 -8.67 -26.07 29.66
N ILE A 202 -8.52 -25.01 28.87
CA ILE A 202 -9.65 -24.22 28.39
C ILE A 202 -9.64 -24.29 26.87
N TYR A 203 -10.75 -24.71 26.27
CA TYR A 203 -10.95 -24.71 24.82
C TYR A 203 -12.11 -23.77 24.46
N TYR A 204 -11.87 -22.84 23.54
CA TYR A 204 -12.89 -21.95 22.99
C TYR A 204 -12.91 -22.05 21.47
N SER A 205 -14.07 -22.35 20.91
CA SER A 205 -14.36 -22.24 19.47
C SER A 205 -15.60 -21.39 19.25
N GLY A 206 -15.51 -20.40 18.36
CA GLY A 206 -16.58 -19.43 18.11
C GLY A 206 -16.07 -18.14 17.45
N HIS A 207 -16.93 -17.14 17.31
CA HIS A 207 -16.54 -15.83 16.80
C HIS A 207 -15.57 -15.11 17.72
N GLY A 208 -14.62 -14.40 17.11
CA GLY A 208 -13.76 -13.41 17.74
C GLY A 208 -13.82 -12.10 16.95
N ASP A 209 -13.72 -10.97 17.65
CA ASP A 209 -13.71 -9.64 17.04
C ASP A 209 -12.45 -8.88 17.45
N PHE A 210 -11.88 -8.11 16.52
CA PHE A 210 -10.76 -7.21 16.81
C PHE A 210 -11.17 -5.78 16.56
N LYS A 211 -11.20 -4.98 17.62
CA LYS A 211 -11.49 -3.55 17.52
C LYS A 211 -10.19 -2.80 17.27
N GLU A 212 -9.90 -2.49 16.00
CA GLU A 212 -8.68 -1.77 15.59
C GLU A 212 -8.46 -0.47 16.35
N ASN A 213 -9.52 0.32 16.55
CA ASN A 213 -9.49 1.58 17.28
C ASN A 213 -9.15 1.44 18.77
N LEU A 214 -9.49 0.29 19.38
CA LEU A 214 -9.12 -0.04 20.75
C LEU A 214 -7.82 -0.85 20.80
N ASN A 215 -7.39 -1.35 19.64
CA ASN A 215 -6.27 -2.25 19.47
C ASN A 215 -6.40 -3.48 20.39
N LYS A 216 -7.59 -4.10 20.45
CA LYS A 216 -7.92 -5.21 21.37
C LYS A 216 -8.77 -6.29 20.68
N GLY A 217 -8.46 -7.56 21.00
CA GLY A 217 -9.24 -8.74 20.65
C GLY A 217 -10.28 -9.10 21.71
N TYR A 218 -11.38 -9.69 21.25
CA TYR A 218 -12.55 -10.03 22.05
C TYR A 218 -13.11 -11.40 21.64
N TRP A 219 -13.62 -12.15 22.62
CA TRP A 219 -14.50 -13.30 22.40
C TRP A 219 -15.94 -12.82 22.31
N VAL A 220 -16.71 -13.43 21.39
CA VAL A 220 -18.11 -13.09 21.13
C VAL A 220 -19.00 -14.19 21.74
N PRO A 221 -19.68 -13.93 22.87
CA PRO A 221 -20.62 -14.87 23.49
C PRO A 221 -21.93 -15.00 22.70
N PHE A 222 -22.72 -16.02 23.03
CA PHE A 222 -24.01 -16.31 22.36
C PHE A 222 -25.01 -15.15 22.41
N ASP A 223 -25.06 -14.44 23.55
CA ASP A 223 -25.99 -13.34 23.82
C ASP A 223 -25.51 -11.99 23.26
N ALA A 224 -24.39 -11.94 22.54
CA ALA A 224 -23.98 -10.76 21.80
C ALA A 224 -24.84 -10.60 20.54
N THR A 225 -25.76 -9.63 20.56
CA THR A 225 -26.68 -9.33 19.45
C THR A 225 -26.23 -8.13 18.63
N THR A 226 -25.33 -7.30 19.17
CA THR A 226 -24.81 -6.10 18.52
C THR A 226 -23.28 -6.18 18.35
N LYS A 227 -22.71 -5.22 17.60
CA LYS A 227 -21.24 -5.07 17.49
C LYS A 227 -20.60 -4.30 18.64
N SER A 228 -21.34 -4.09 19.74
CA SER A 228 -20.90 -3.35 20.92
C SER A 228 -19.92 -4.17 21.76
N THR A 229 -18.80 -3.57 22.17
CA THR A 229 -17.84 -4.24 23.06
C THR A 229 -18.39 -4.53 24.45
N ALA A 230 -19.52 -3.92 24.85
CA ALA A 230 -20.17 -4.18 26.13
C ALA A 230 -20.71 -5.61 26.24
N GLU A 231 -21.06 -6.22 25.09
CA GLU A 231 -21.60 -7.58 25.01
C GLU A 231 -20.49 -8.64 24.82
N TYR A 232 -19.24 -8.22 24.65
CA TYR A 232 -18.11 -9.11 24.43
C TYR A 232 -17.31 -9.38 25.71
N ILE A 233 -16.38 -10.33 25.66
CA ILE A 233 -15.37 -10.57 26.70
C ILE A 233 -14.01 -10.19 26.10
N SER A 234 -13.29 -9.26 26.73
CA SER A 234 -12.00 -8.84 26.18
C SER A 234 -10.90 -9.86 26.48
N ASN A 235 -9.90 -9.98 25.60
CA ASN A 235 -8.73 -10.83 25.87
C ASN A 235 -7.99 -10.43 27.15
N ASN A 236 -8.09 -9.16 27.57
CA ASN A 236 -7.56 -8.70 28.86
C ASN A 236 -8.35 -9.29 30.04
N ASP A 237 -9.68 -9.37 29.96
CA ASP A 237 -10.48 -10.00 31.00
C ASP A 237 -10.11 -11.49 31.12
N ILE A 238 -9.97 -12.18 29.97
CA ILE A 238 -9.50 -13.57 29.91
C ILE A 238 -8.12 -13.69 30.57
N GLN A 239 -7.17 -12.83 30.23
CA GLN A 239 -5.84 -12.79 30.84
C GLN A 239 -5.90 -12.58 32.36
N THR A 240 -6.77 -11.69 32.85
CA THR A 240 -6.98 -11.46 34.28
C THR A 240 -7.45 -12.72 34.99
N TYR A 241 -8.45 -13.41 34.46
CA TYR A 241 -8.92 -14.67 35.05
C TYR A 241 -7.83 -15.75 35.01
N LEU A 242 -7.13 -15.91 33.88
CA LEU A 242 -6.06 -16.89 33.75
C LEU A 242 -4.90 -16.66 34.73
N GLY A 243 -4.58 -15.40 35.04
CA GLY A 243 -3.60 -15.05 36.07
C GLY A 243 -4.08 -15.31 37.50
N GLY A 244 -5.40 -15.32 37.73
CA GLY A 244 -6.01 -15.64 39.02
C GLY A 244 -6.13 -17.15 39.32
N ILE A 245 -6.16 -17.99 38.29
CA ILE A 245 -6.25 -19.45 38.44
C ILE A 245 -4.92 -19.97 39.03
N ARG A 246 -5.01 -20.68 40.15
CA ARG A 246 -3.84 -21.12 40.93
C ARG A 246 -3.13 -22.37 40.42
N SER A 247 -3.71 -23.10 39.45
CA SER A 247 -3.19 -24.35 38.86
C SER A 247 -1.67 -24.41 38.67
N LYS A 248 -1.08 -25.61 38.66
CA LYS A 248 0.29 -25.81 38.21
C LYS A 248 0.45 -25.43 36.74
N HIS A 249 -0.44 -25.92 35.90
CA HIS A 249 -0.43 -25.64 34.47
C HIS A 249 -1.79 -25.22 33.95
N THR A 250 -1.84 -24.13 33.18
CA THR A 250 -3.02 -23.71 32.42
C THR A 250 -2.68 -23.63 30.94
N LEU A 251 -3.45 -24.35 30.14
CA LEU A 251 -3.41 -24.27 28.69
C LEU A 251 -4.74 -23.73 28.15
N LEU A 252 -4.70 -22.57 27.52
CA LEU A 252 -5.80 -22.04 26.73
C LEU A 252 -5.61 -22.43 25.25
N VAL A 253 -6.63 -22.99 24.63
CA VAL A 253 -6.68 -23.21 23.18
C VAL A 253 -7.85 -22.42 22.62
N SER A 254 -7.55 -21.45 21.76
CA SER A 254 -8.56 -20.55 21.18
C SER A 254 -8.61 -20.74 19.66
N ASP A 255 -9.72 -21.31 19.20
CA ASP A 255 -10.07 -21.43 17.79
C ASP A 255 -11.04 -20.32 17.38
N ALA A 256 -10.55 -19.09 17.45
CA ALA A 256 -11.31 -17.89 17.13
C ALA A 256 -10.42 -16.81 16.53
N CYS A 257 -11.01 -15.97 15.67
CA CYS A 257 -10.33 -14.88 15.00
C CYS A 257 -9.64 -13.96 16.03
N PHE A 258 -8.44 -13.47 15.71
CA PHE A 258 -7.73 -12.43 16.47
C PHE A 258 -7.28 -12.81 17.90
N SER A 259 -7.19 -14.09 18.20
CA SER A 259 -6.67 -14.62 19.47
C SER A 259 -5.16 -14.36 19.66
N GLY A 260 -4.42 -14.03 18.60
CA GLY A 260 -2.99 -13.66 18.65
C GLY A 260 -2.68 -12.35 19.40
N ASP A 261 -3.69 -11.53 19.69
CA ASP A 261 -3.59 -10.32 20.52
C ASP A 261 -3.20 -10.62 21.98
N LEU A 262 -3.50 -11.83 22.46
CA LEU A 262 -3.18 -12.31 23.81
C LEU A 262 -1.66 -12.29 24.12
N PHE A 263 -0.82 -12.19 23.09
CA PHE A 263 0.62 -12.42 23.15
C PHE A 263 1.52 -11.17 23.07
N ARG A 264 1.01 -9.94 23.29
CA ARG A 264 1.83 -8.71 23.11
C ARG A 264 2.99 -8.59 24.13
N GLY A 265 4.19 -9.03 23.75
CA GLY A 265 5.46 -8.91 24.48
C GLY A 265 6.56 -9.85 23.96
N GLN A 266 7.81 -9.69 24.40
CA GLN A 266 8.89 -10.67 24.13
C GLN A 266 8.83 -11.79 25.18
N THR A 267 8.71 -13.05 24.74
CA THR A 267 8.72 -14.24 25.60
C THR A 267 9.72 -15.26 25.07
N ILE A 268 10.43 -15.96 25.97
CA ILE A 268 11.43 -16.98 25.63
C ILE A 268 10.81 -18.37 25.83
N SER A 269 10.96 -19.28 24.86
CA SER A 269 10.52 -20.67 24.95
C SER A 269 11.68 -21.63 25.26
N VAL A 270 11.41 -22.71 25.98
CA VAL A 270 12.40 -23.76 26.31
C VAL A 270 12.46 -24.79 25.17
N PRO A 271 13.66 -25.21 24.69
CA PRO A 271 13.80 -26.27 23.68
C PRO A 271 13.35 -27.64 24.20
N PHE A 272 12.84 -28.49 23.30
CA PHE A 272 12.33 -29.83 23.60
C PHE A 272 13.46 -30.90 23.62
N GLU A 273 13.34 -31.90 24.51
CA GLU A 273 14.16 -33.11 24.55
C GLU A 273 13.32 -34.29 25.08
N ASP A 274 13.19 -35.37 24.31
CA ASP A 274 12.36 -36.53 24.67
C ASP A 274 13.01 -37.38 25.77
N SER A 275 12.78 -37.00 27.04
CA SER A 275 13.21 -37.78 28.20
C SER A 275 12.26 -37.59 29.39
N GLU A 276 12.07 -38.64 30.19
CA GLU A 276 11.24 -38.55 31.41
C GLU A 276 11.78 -37.49 32.40
N LYS A 277 13.10 -37.28 32.40
CA LYS A 277 13.78 -36.23 33.17
C LYS A 277 13.37 -34.82 32.70
N TYR A 278 13.16 -34.64 31.40
CA TYR A 278 12.63 -33.40 30.83
C TYR A 278 11.20 -33.15 31.31
N TYR A 279 10.28 -34.11 31.18
CA TYR A 279 8.89 -33.96 31.61
C TYR A 279 8.76 -33.64 33.09
N LYS A 280 9.56 -34.25 33.96
CA LYS A 280 9.60 -33.89 35.39
C LYS A 280 10.07 -32.46 35.64
N LYS A 281 11.04 -31.99 34.84
CA LYS A 281 11.59 -30.63 34.96
C LYS A 281 10.59 -29.57 34.49
N ILE A 282 9.94 -29.78 33.33
CA ILE A 282 8.93 -28.83 32.82
C ILE A 282 7.63 -28.88 33.62
N HIS A 283 7.26 -30.02 34.20
CA HIS A 283 6.09 -30.14 35.08
C HIS A 283 6.32 -29.44 36.44
N ALA A 284 7.56 -29.35 36.91
CA ALA A 284 7.87 -28.72 38.19
C ALA A 284 7.69 -27.18 38.19
N LEU A 285 7.68 -26.55 37.02
CA LEU A 285 7.55 -25.09 36.85
C LEU A 285 6.11 -24.70 36.54
N SER A 286 5.62 -23.57 37.06
CA SER A 286 4.25 -23.13 36.76
C SER A 286 4.10 -22.71 35.30
N SER A 287 2.94 -22.94 34.67
CA SER A 287 2.70 -22.53 33.27
C SER A 287 1.32 -21.95 33.00
N ARG A 288 1.27 -20.94 32.13
CA ARG A 288 0.06 -20.29 31.60
C ARG A 288 0.34 -19.94 30.15
N LYS A 289 -0.05 -20.85 29.25
CA LYS A 289 0.25 -20.74 27.82
C LYS A 289 -1.02 -20.80 27.01
N ALA A 290 -0.99 -20.21 25.81
CA ALA A 290 -2.08 -20.35 24.86
C ALA A 290 -1.61 -20.86 23.51
N ILE A 291 -2.42 -21.72 22.89
CA ILE A 291 -2.36 -22.06 21.47
C ILE A 291 -3.53 -21.36 20.78
N THR A 292 -3.26 -20.65 19.69
CA THR A 292 -4.30 -19.98 18.90
C THR A 292 -4.34 -20.53 17.49
N SER A 293 -5.53 -20.57 16.87
CA SER A 293 -5.66 -21.06 15.49
C SER A 293 -5.06 -20.10 14.46
N GLY A 294 -5.05 -18.79 14.73
CA GLY A 294 -4.40 -17.76 13.89
C GLY A 294 -3.81 -16.58 14.66
N GLY A 295 -3.25 -15.61 13.94
CA GLY A 295 -2.77 -14.33 14.45
C GLY A 295 -3.88 -13.27 14.47
N LEU A 296 -3.92 -12.41 13.44
CA LEU A 296 -4.99 -11.42 13.19
C LEU A 296 -5.89 -11.83 12.02
N GLU A 297 -5.72 -13.04 11.50
CA GLU A 297 -6.46 -13.54 10.34
C GLU A 297 -7.83 -14.12 10.75
N PRO A 298 -8.85 -14.07 9.86
CA PRO A 298 -10.13 -14.73 10.12
C PRO A 298 -9.99 -16.26 10.12
N VAL A 299 -10.72 -16.90 11.03
CA VAL A 299 -10.84 -18.37 11.13
C VAL A 299 -11.91 -18.85 10.16
N MET A 300 -11.59 -19.90 9.40
CA MET A 300 -12.55 -20.51 8.49
C MET A 300 -13.48 -21.46 9.24
N ASP A 301 -14.79 -21.26 9.08
CA ASP A 301 -15.83 -22.21 9.53
C ASP A 301 -15.88 -23.47 8.64
N GLY A 302 -15.05 -23.56 7.59
CA GLY A 302 -14.91 -24.76 6.75
C GLY A 302 -13.62 -25.51 7.06
N GLY A 303 -13.72 -26.82 7.27
CA GLY A 303 -12.56 -27.70 7.44
C GLY A 303 -12.82 -29.14 7.01
N ARG A 304 -12.26 -30.13 7.72
CA ARG A 304 -12.35 -31.55 7.37
C ARG A 304 -13.11 -32.32 8.45
N ASP A 305 -13.88 -33.33 8.04
CA ASP A 305 -14.64 -34.22 8.92
C ASP A 305 -15.59 -33.50 9.90
N GLY A 306 -16.22 -32.41 9.45
CA GLY A 306 -17.13 -31.61 10.27
C GLY A 306 -16.42 -30.78 11.35
N HIS A 307 -15.11 -30.58 11.22
CA HIS A 307 -14.31 -29.78 12.13
C HIS A 307 -13.67 -28.60 11.42
N SER A 308 -13.35 -27.52 12.16
CA SER A 308 -12.45 -26.49 11.65
C SER A 308 -11.10 -27.11 11.24
N VAL A 309 -10.33 -26.46 10.35
CA VAL A 309 -9.00 -26.99 9.95
C VAL A 309 -8.08 -27.13 11.17
N PHE A 310 -8.10 -26.15 12.07
CA PHE A 310 -7.33 -26.19 13.31
C PHE A 310 -7.78 -27.33 14.24
N ALA A 311 -9.08 -27.41 14.54
CA ALA A 311 -9.64 -28.44 15.41
C ALA A 311 -9.41 -29.85 14.85
N TYR A 312 -9.51 -30.02 13.52
CA TYR A 312 -9.23 -31.30 12.86
C TYR A 312 -7.80 -31.79 13.15
N TYR A 313 -6.78 -30.96 12.94
CA TYR A 313 -5.39 -31.36 13.19
C TYR A 313 -5.08 -31.50 14.68
N PHE A 314 -5.69 -30.68 15.53
CA PHE A 314 -5.60 -30.81 16.99
C PHE A 314 -6.14 -32.17 17.45
N LEU A 315 -7.36 -32.54 17.03
CA LEU A 315 -7.99 -33.82 17.31
C LEU A 315 -7.22 -34.99 16.73
N LYS A 316 -6.72 -34.87 15.50
CA LYS A 316 -5.92 -35.92 14.84
C LYS A 316 -4.69 -36.28 15.65
N ASN A 317 -3.94 -35.28 16.14
CA ASN A 317 -2.72 -35.54 16.91
C ASN A 317 -3.03 -36.10 18.31
N LEU A 318 -4.06 -35.61 19.00
CA LEU A 318 -4.52 -36.24 20.25
C LEU A 318 -4.97 -37.69 20.06
N ARG A 319 -5.70 -37.99 18.97
CA ARG A 319 -6.12 -39.35 18.63
C ARG A 319 -4.94 -40.27 18.33
N ASN A 320 -3.92 -39.76 17.63
CA ASN A 320 -2.76 -40.55 17.20
C ASN A 320 -1.63 -40.64 18.23
N ASN A 321 -1.64 -39.82 19.28
CA ASN A 321 -0.59 -39.84 20.29
C ASN A 321 -0.53 -41.19 21.04
N GLU A 322 0.59 -41.89 20.96
CA GLU A 322 0.82 -43.13 21.72
C GLU A 322 1.70 -42.90 22.96
N ASN A 323 2.29 -41.71 23.08
CA ASN A 323 3.18 -41.38 24.19
C ASN A 323 2.37 -41.14 25.47
N LYS A 324 2.83 -41.76 26.57
CA LYS A 324 2.20 -41.64 27.90
C LYS A 324 2.07 -40.17 28.33
N TYR A 325 3.08 -39.37 28.00
CA TYR A 325 3.16 -37.93 28.22
C TYR A 325 3.25 -37.24 26.86
N TYR A 326 2.41 -36.22 26.64
CA TYR A 326 2.41 -35.43 25.42
C TYR A 326 2.20 -33.95 25.78
N ASP A 327 3.22 -33.12 25.63
CA ASP A 327 3.18 -31.74 26.10
C ASP A 327 2.65 -30.75 25.04
N ALA A 328 2.20 -29.59 25.51
CA ALA A 328 1.60 -28.57 24.66
C ALA A 328 2.53 -28.06 23.53
N THR A 329 3.85 -28.13 23.70
CA THR A 329 4.85 -27.77 22.68
C THR A 329 4.88 -28.80 21.56
N GLU A 330 4.89 -30.08 21.91
CA GLU A 330 4.84 -31.17 20.94
C GLU A 330 3.55 -31.07 20.13
N LEU A 331 2.41 -30.95 20.82
CA LEU A 331 1.12 -30.76 20.16
C LEU A 331 1.11 -29.55 19.22
N TYR A 332 1.67 -28.42 19.63
CA TYR A 332 1.80 -27.25 18.76
C TYR A 332 2.68 -27.52 17.54
N ASN A 333 3.85 -28.16 17.72
CA ASN A 333 4.76 -28.46 16.61
C ASN A 333 4.10 -29.40 15.58
N ASP A 334 3.30 -30.36 16.04
CA ASP A 334 2.61 -31.33 15.20
C ASP A 334 1.43 -30.72 14.41
N ILE A 335 0.81 -29.64 14.92
CA ILE A 335 -0.29 -28.96 14.23
C ILE A 335 0.16 -27.76 13.39
N LYS A 336 1.27 -27.09 13.75
CA LYS A 336 1.69 -25.82 13.14
C LYS A 336 1.81 -25.91 11.62
N ILE A 337 2.60 -26.87 11.14
CA ILE A 337 2.85 -27.06 9.70
C ILE A 337 1.57 -27.47 8.96
N PRO A 338 0.85 -28.53 9.36
CA PRO A 338 -0.33 -28.95 8.60
C PRO A 338 -1.46 -27.91 8.58
N VAL A 339 -1.69 -27.17 9.67
CA VAL A 339 -2.70 -26.09 9.67
C VAL A 339 -2.29 -24.95 8.73
N THR A 340 -1.03 -24.50 8.79
CA THR A 340 -0.50 -23.45 7.90
C THR A 340 -0.56 -23.86 6.42
N ASN A 341 -0.33 -25.14 6.12
CA ASN A 341 -0.34 -25.63 4.74
C ASN A 341 -1.74 -25.87 4.17
N ASN A 342 -2.78 -25.94 5.02
CA ASN A 342 -4.15 -26.30 4.61
C ASN A 342 -5.19 -25.22 4.94
N SER A 343 -4.75 -24.04 5.38
CA SER A 343 -5.61 -22.89 5.65
C SER A 343 -4.80 -21.59 5.60
N ASP A 344 -5.48 -20.44 5.59
CA ASP A 344 -4.83 -19.13 5.73
C ASP A 344 -4.42 -18.81 7.18
N GLN A 345 -4.59 -19.76 8.10
CA GLN A 345 -4.34 -19.57 9.52
C GLN A 345 -2.88 -19.88 9.88
N SER A 346 -2.29 -19.06 10.74
CA SER A 346 -0.94 -19.25 11.28
C SER A 346 -1.01 -19.48 12.79
N PRO A 347 -1.06 -20.74 13.25
CA PRO A 347 -1.14 -21.04 14.67
C PRO A 347 0.02 -20.45 15.46
N ARG A 348 -0.25 -20.01 16.69
CA ARG A 348 0.78 -19.49 17.60
C ARG A 348 0.71 -20.20 18.95
N PHE A 349 1.87 -20.41 19.56
CA PHE A 349 2.00 -20.94 20.92
C PHE A 349 2.98 -20.09 21.72
N GLN A 350 2.48 -19.39 22.74
CA GLN A 350 3.29 -18.52 23.60
C GLN A 350 2.76 -18.48 25.04
N PRO A 351 3.62 -18.12 26.02
CA PRO A 351 3.18 -17.74 27.36
C PRO A 351 2.22 -16.56 27.34
N ILE A 352 1.23 -16.59 28.23
CA ILE A 352 0.29 -15.50 28.44
C ILE A 352 0.94 -14.52 29.41
N LYS A 353 1.17 -13.28 28.96
CA LYS A 353 1.93 -12.30 29.73
C LYS A 353 1.29 -12.00 31.09
N ASN A 354 2.07 -11.65 32.11
CA ASN A 354 1.58 -11.21 33.43
C ASN A 354 0.64 -12.22 34.15
N THR A 355 0.72 -13.51 33.84
CA THR A 355 -0.13 -14.55 34.47
C THR A 355 0.64 -15.52 35.37
N GLY A 356 1.95 -15.31 35.56
CA GLY A 356 2.78 -16.17 36.42
C GLY A 356 3.36 -17.41 35.74
N ASP A 357 3.54 -17.39 34.40
CA ASP A 357 4.26 -18.45 33.70
C ASP A 357 5.76 -18.44 34.05
N GLU A 358 6.29 -19.60 34.44
CA GLU A 358 7.70 -19.81 34.81
C GLU A 358 8.43 -20.70 33.79
N GLY A 359 7.83 -20.94 32.62
CA GLY A 359 8.39 -21.78 31.57
C GLY A 359 7.99 -23.26 31.63
N GLY A 360 7.10 -23.68 32.54
CA GLY A 360 6.58 -25.05 32.58
C GLY A 360 5.67 -25.41 31.40
N GLN A 361 5.11 -26.62 31.36
CA GLN A 361 4.24 -27.05 30.26
C GLN A 361 3.03 -27.84 30.74
N PHE A 362 1.89 -27.62 30.10
CA PHE A 362 0.75 -28.52 30.25
C PHE A 362 1.04 -29.83 29.53
N VAL A 363 0.83 -30.96 30.21
CA VAL A 363 1.10 -32.31 29.70
C VAL A 363 -0.20 -33.11 29.66
N PHE A 364 -0.58 -33.57 28.47
CA PHE A 364 -1.64 -34.55 28.28
C PHE A 364 -1.13 -35.94 28.66
N ILE A 365 -1.79 -36.59 29.63
CA ILE A 365 -1.37 -37.90 30.15
C ILE A 365 -2.39 -38.95 29.73
N ILE A 366 -1.95 -39.99 29.00
CA ILE A 366 -2.83 -41.11 28.63
C ILE A 366 -3.24 -41.89 29.90
N LYS A 367 -4.51 -42.31 30.00
CA LYS A 367 -5.01 -43.13 31.12
C LYS A 367 -4.30 -44.48 31.18
N ASP A 368 -4.03 -44.98 32.38
CA ASP A 368 -3.55 -46.35 32.55
C ASP A 368 -4.66 -47.36 32.24
N SER A 369 -4.41 -48.30 31.33
CA SER A 369 -5.32 -49.42 31.08
C SER A 369 -5.33 -50.37 32.29
N PRO A 370 -6.46 -50.99 32.64
CA PRO A 370 -6.50 -51.98 33.72
C PRO A 370 -5.58 -53.18 33.40
N PRO A 371 -4.85 -53.73 34.39
CA PRO A 371 -3.88 -54.79 34.15
C PRO A 371 -4.58 -56.10 33.78
N THR A 372 -4.15 -56.70 32.67
CA THR A 372 -4.49 -58.08 32.31
C THR A 372 -3.46 -58.99 32.97
N GLU A 373 -3.80 -59.55 34.13
CA GLU A 373 -3.05 -60.68 34.71
C GLU A 373 -3.64 -61.99 34.18
N ILE A 374 -2.78 -62.93 33.76
CA ILE A 374 -2.79 -64.32 34.23
C ILE A 374 -1.39 -64.90 34.01
N ALA A 375 -0.84 -65.41 35.11
CA ALA A 375 0.42 -66.11 35.21
C ALA A 375 0.29 -67.60 34.86
N ILE A 376 1.41 -68.18 34.42
CA ILE A 376 1.61 -69.60 34.11
C ILE A 376 1.93 -70.37 35.41
N ASN A 377 1.31 -71.54 35.68
CA ASN A 377 2.02 -72.84 35.88
C ASN A 377 1.19 -74.02 36.45
N ASN A 378 1.55 -75.20 35.91
CA ASN A 378 1.64 -76.56 36.49
C ASN A 378 0.46 -77.56 36.50
N ASN A 379 0.50 -78.44 35.48
CA ASN A 379 0.65 -79.91 35.53
C ASN A 379 0.03 -80.70 36.70
N ALA A 380 -1.23 -81.11 36.55
CA ALA A 380 -1.77 -82.38 37.06
C ALA A 380 -2.99 -82.93 36.27
N GLU A 381 -3.45 -82.24 35.22
CA GLU A 381 -4.77 -82.48 34.60
C GLU A 381 -4.71 -83.20 33.24
N ILE A 382 -3.50 -83.53 32.75
CA ILE A 382 -3.28 -84.09 31.41
C ILE A 382 -3.72 -85.56 31.28
N GLU A 383 -3.80 -86.33 32.38
CA GLU A 383 -4.21 -87.74 32.29
C GLU A 383 -5.73 -87.96 32.29
N ARG A 384 -6.54 -87.02 32.81
CA ARG A 384 -8.01 -87.15 32.78
C ARG A 384 -8.62 -86.79 31.42
N LEU A 385 -7.99 -85.90 30.66
CA LEU A 385 -8.55 -85.38 29.40
C LEU A 385 -8.41 -86.32 28.19
N ASN A 386 -7.54 -87.33 28.25
CA ASN A 386 -7.32 -88.26 27.12
C ASN A 386 -8.45 -89.29 26.94
N ALA A 387 -9.27 -89.52 27.97
CA ALA A 387 -10.41 -90.44 27.88
C ALA A 387 -11.68 -89.75 27.32
N GLU A 388 -11.82 -88.45 27.52
CA GLU A 388 -12.99 -87.66 27.11
C GLU A 388 -12.91 -87.19 25.64
N ALA A 389 -11.70 -87.02 25.12
CA ALA A 389 -11.44 -86.58 23.73
C ALA A 389 -11.94 -87.54 22.65
N LYS A 390 -12.09 -88.84 22.96
CA LYS A 390 -12.51 -89.85 21.96
C LYS A 390 -14.02 -89.82 21.68
N MET A 391 -14.82 -89.41 22.67
CA MET A 391 -16.29 -89.30 22.54
C MET A 391 -16.73 -87.98 21.89
N ILE A 392 -15.90 -86.93 22.00
CA ILE A 392 -16.19 -85.60 21.44
C ILE A 392 -15.90 -85.54 19.92
N GLU A 393 -14.90 -86.28 19.43
CA GLU A 393 -14.49 -86.21 18.02
C GLU A 393 -15.55 -86.77 17.04
N GLU A 394 -16.30 -87.81 17.45
CA GLU A 394 -17.40 -88.36 16.63
C GLU A 394 -18.63 -87.44 16.59
N ALA A 395 -18.92 -86.72 17.68
CA ALA A 395 -19.96 -85.69 17.71
C ALA A 395 -19.55 -84.43 16.92
N ARG A 396 -18.26 -84.09 16.95
CA ARG A 396 -17.68 -82.94 16.25
C ARG A 396 -17.70 -83.11 14.73
N LEU A 397 -17.44 -84.31 14.19
CA LEU A 397 -17.48 -84.54 12.74
C LEU A 397 -18.86 -84.31 12.10
N LYS A 398 -19.95 -84.64 12.80
CA LYS A 398 -21.32 -84.33 12.34
C LYS A 398 -21.68 -82.85 12.48
N ALA A 399 -21.30 -82.21 13.58
CA ALA A 399 -21.54 -80.79 13.80
C ALA A 399 -20.72 -79.90 12.84
N THR A 400 -19.49 -80.31 12.49
CA THR A 400 -18.60 -79.56 11.59
C THR A 400 -19.09 -79.60 10.14
N ALA A 401 -19.73 -80.69 9.71
CA ALA A 401 -20.33 -80.77 8.37
C ALA A 401 -21.56 -79.86 8.22
N GLN A 402 -22.36 -79.72 9.28
CA GLN A 402 -23.55 -78.86 9.30
C GLN A 402 -23.18 -77.37 9.46
N ALA A 403 -22.19 -77.05 10.31
CA ALA A 403 -21.65 -75.71 10.47
C ALA A 403 -20.96 -75.20 9.19
N LYS A 404 -20.27 -76.06 8.43
CA LYS A 404 -19.63 -75.67 7.17
C LYS A 404 -20.64 -75.33 6.07
N ALA A 405 -21.79 -76.00 6.04
CA ALA A 405 -22.88 -75.68 5.12
C ALA A 405 -23.59 -74.36 5.47
N GLU A 406 -23.77 -74.08 6.76
CA GLU A 406 -24.33 -72.81 7.25
C GLU A 406 -23.35 -71.64 7.08
N GLU A 407 -22.05 -71.87 7.26
CA GLU A 407 -21.00 -70.88 7.05
C GLU A 407 -20.83 -70.51 5.57
N GLU A 408 -20.92 -71.47 4.64
CA GLU A 408 -20.94 -71.18 3.20
C GLU A 408 -22.20 -70.41 2.77
N ALA A 409 -23.36 -70.68 3.40
CA ALA A 409 -24.59 -69.93 3.17
C ALA A 409 -24.49 -68.50 3.74
N HIS A 410 -23.93 -68.34 4.93
CA HIS A 410 -23.69 -67.03 5.55
C HIS A 410 -22.62 -66.22 4.81
N GLN A 411 -21.56 -66.85 4.29
CA GLN A 411 -20.54 -66.16 3.49
C GLN A 411 -21.10 -65.70 2.14
N LYS A 412 -21.97 -66.50 1.50
CA LYS A 412 -22.68 -66.08 0.27
C LYS A 412 -23.67 -64.95 0.54
N ALA A 413 -24.43 -65.01 1.63
CA ALA A 413 -25.33 -63.93 2.03
C ALA A 413 -24.57 -62.65 2.43
N ALA A 414 -23.44 -62.78 3.13
CA ALA A 414 -22.60 -61.65 3.52
C ALA A 414 -21.88 -61.01 2.33
N THR A 415 -21.42 -61.80 1.36
CA THR A 415 -20.84 -61.25 0.12
C THR A 415 -21.89 -60.57 -0.74
N GLN A 416 -23.09 -61.11 -0.82
CA GLN A 416 -24.21 -60.46 -1.52
C GLN A 416 -24.64 -59.15 -0.83
N ALA A 417 -24.80 -59.16 0.50
CA ALA A 417 -25.13 -57.96 1.27
C ALA A 417 -24.03 -56.88 1.16
N LYS A 418 -22.75 -57.29 1.15
CA LYS A 418 -21.62 -56.38 0.98
C LYS A 418 -21.57 -55.79 -0.44
N ALA A 419 -21.92 -56.57 -1.47
CA ALA A 419 -22.04 -56.09 -2.84
C ALA A 419 -23.23 -55.14 -3.02
N GLU A 420 -24.37 -55.41 -2.39
CA GLU A 420 -25.54 -54.53 -2.39
C GLU A 420 -25.29 -53.23 -1.63
N GLU A 421 -24.58 -53.29 -0.50
CA GLU A 421 -24.19 -52.10 0.27
C GLU A 421 -23.13 -51.27 -0.46
N GLU A 422 -22.15 -51.91 -1.11
CA GLU A 422 -21.18 -51.22 -1.97
C GLU A 422 -21.85 -50.56 -3.18
N ALA A 423 -22.83 -51.23 -3.80
CA ALA A 423 -23.65 -50.64 -4.87
C ALA A 423 -24.49 -49.45 -4.37
N ARG A 424 -25.08 -49.56 -3.17
CA ARG A 424 -25.83 -48.47 -2.53
C ARG A 424 -24.94 -47.28 -2.18
N LEU A 425 -23.73 -47.54 -1.68
CA LEU A 425 -22.74 -46.50 -1.35
C LEU A 425 -22.21 -45.82 -2.61
N LYS A 426 -21.96 -46.57 -3.70
CA LYS A 426 -21.58 -45.99 -5.01
C LYS A 426 -22.72 -45.14 -5.59
N ALA A 427 -23.96 -45.61 -5.53
CA ALA A 427 -25.13 -44.83 -5.96
C ALA A 427 -25.33 -43.57 -5.12
N ALA A 428 -25.17 -43.65 -3.79
CA ALA A 428 -25.25 -42.50 -2.90
C ALA A 428 -24.09 -41.51 -3.13
N ALA A 429 -22.87 -42.00 -3.37
CA ALA A 429 -21.73 -41.16 -3.71
C ALA A 429 -21.92 -40.46 -5.07
N GLN A 430 -22.50 -41.16 -6.06
CA GLN A 430 -22.81 -40.58 -7.36
C GLN A 430 -23.91 -39.52 -7.25
N ALA A 431 -24.99 -39.78 -6.50
CA ALA A 431 -26.03 -38.79 -6.24
C ALA A 431 -25.48 -37.55 -5.51
N LYS A 432 -24.61 -37.75 -4.52
CA LYS A 432 -23.94 -36.66 -3.80
C LYS A 432 -23.01 -35.87 -4.71
N ALA A 433 -22.28 -36.51 -5.62
CA ALA A 433 -21.43 -35.85 -6.60
C ALA A 433 -22.24 -35.06 -7.64
N GLU A 434 -23.39 -35.58 -8.08
CA GLU A 434 -24.31 -34.88 -8.98
C GLU A 434 -24.97 -33.68 -8.30
N GLU A 435 -25.35 -33.80 -7.02
CA GLU A 435 -25.88 -32.68 -6.24
C GLU A 435 -24.81 -31.61 -5.97
N GLU A 436 -23.58 -32.02 -5.63
CA GLU A 436 -22.45 -31.10 -5.46
C GLU A 436 -22.10 -30.38 -6.76
N ALA A 437 -22.12 -31.09 -7.90
CA ALA A 437 -21.94 -30.50 -9.23
C ALA A 437 -23.07 -29.51 -9.56
N ARG A 438 -24.32 -29.84 -9.23
CA ARG A 438 -25.47 -28.93 -9.41
C ARG A 438 -25.37 -27.69 -8.52
N LEU A 439 -24.93 -27.84 -7.27
CA LEU A 439 -24.72 -26.72 -6.34
C LEU A 439 -23.54 -25.84 -6.77
N LYS A 440 -22.44 -26.42 -7.25
CA LYS A 440 -21.32 -25.66 -7.84
C LYS A 440 -21.75 -24.91 -9.10
N ALA A 441 -22.53 -25.52 -9.97
CA ALA A 441 -23.08 -24.86 -11.16
C ALA A 441 -24.04 -23.71 -10.79
N ALA A 442 -24.90 -23.91 -9.79
CA ALA A 442 -25.80 -22.86 -9.30
C ALA A 442 -25.03 -21.71 -8.62
N ALA A 443 -23.99 -22.02 -7.84
CA ALA A 443 -23.13 -21.03 -7.21
C ALA A 443 -22.33 -20.23 -8.25
N GLN A 444 -21.82 -20.91 -9.29
CA GLN A 444 -21.14 -20.26 -10.40
C GLN A 444 -22.08 -19.35 -11.20
N ALA A 445 -23.30 -19.81 -11.50
CA ALA A 445 -24.31 -18.98 -12.18
C ALA A 445 -24.68 -17.75 -11.34
N LYS A 446 -24.81 -17.89 -10.02
CA LYS A 446 -25.09 -16.78 -9.10
C LYS A 446 -23.90 -15.80 -9.03
N ALA A 447 -22.67 -16.30 -9.01
CA ALA A 447 -21.47 -15.47 -9.03
C ALA A 447 -21.31 -14.73 -10.38
N GLU A 448 -21.64 -15.37 -11.49
CA GLU A 448 -21.63 -14.74 -12.82
C GLU A 448 -22.72 -13.67 -12.95
N GLU A 449 -23.92 -13.90 -12.40
CA GLU A 449 -25.00 -12.90 -12.36
C GLU A 449 -24.62 -11.70 -11.46
N GLU A 450 -24.05 -11.96 -10.29
CA GLU A 450 -23.57 -10.90 -9.40
C GLU A 450 -22.42 -10.09 -10.03
N ALA A 451 -21.48 -10.76 -10.71
CA ALA A 451 -20.42 -10.10 -11.46
C ALA A 451 -20.99 -9.26 -12.62
N ARG A 452 -22.02 -9.75 -13.31
CA ARG A 452 -22.72 -9.01 -14.38
C ARG A 452 -23.45 -7.78 -13.84
N LEU A 453 -24.11 -7.90 -12.68
CA LEU A 453 -24.79 -6.78 -12.02
C LEU A 453 -23.79 -5.73 -11.53
N LYS A 454 -22.67 -6.15 -10.93
CA LYS A 454 -21.57 -5.27 -10.51
C LYS A 454 -20.94 -4.56 -11.72
N ALA A 455 -20.71 -5.27 -12.82
CA ALA A 455 -20.19 -4.68 -14.05
C ALA A 455 -21.18 -3.68 -14.67
N ALA A 456 -22.48 -3.98 -14.68
CA ALA A 456 -23.52 -3.06 -15.15
C ALA A 456 -23.64 -1.81 -14.26
N ALA A 457 -23.52 -1.96 -12.94
CA ALA A 457 -23.52 -0.83 -12.01
C ALA A 457 -22.27 0.06 -12.19
N GLN A 458 -21.09 -0.55 -12.36
CA GLN A 458 -19.86 0.18 -12.68
C GLN A 458 -19.96 0.92 -14.02
N ALA A 459 -20.50 0.28 -15.05
CA ALA A 459 -20.70 0.92 -16.35
C ALA A 459 -21.64 2.14 -16.25
N LYS A 460 -22.75 2.03 -15.51
CA LYS A 460 -23.65 3.17 -15.26
C LYS A 460 -22.97 4.29 -14.47
N ALA A 461 -22.14 3.96 -13.48
CA ALA A 461 -21.40 4.96 -12.71
C ALA A 461 -20.38 5.72 -13.58
N VAL A 462 -19.66 5.00 -14.47
CA VAL A 462 -18.74 5.63 -15.43
C VAL A 462 -19.50 6.52 -16.42
N GLU A 463 -20.66 6.09 -16.92
CA GLU A 463 -21.50 6.88 -17.82
C GLU A 463 -22.05 8.15 -17.13
N GLU A 464 -22.49 8.03 -15.88
CA GLU A 464 -22.96 9.18 -15.09
C GLU A 464 -21.82 10.16 -14.79
N GLU A 465 -20.63 9.67 -14.48
CA GLU A 465 -19.45 10.50 -14.26
C GLU A 465 -19.00 11.20 -15.55
N ALA A 466 -19.04 10.51 -16.69
CA ALA A 466 -18.77 11.10 -18.01
C ALA A 466 -19.79 12.22 -18.33
N ARG A 467 -21.08 11.97 -18.08
CA ARG A 467 -22.14 12.99 -18.28
C ARG A 467 -21.97 14.20 -17.35
N LYS A 468 -21.52 13.99 -16.11
CA LYS A 468 -21.20 15.09 -15.17
C LYS A 468 -19.99 15.90 -15.64
N ARG A 469 -18.96 15.24 -16.20
CA ARG A 469 -17.79 15.92 -16.78
C ARG A 469 -18.15 16.73 -18.01
N GLU A 470 -18.96 16.18 -18.92
CA GLU A 470 -19.45 16.90 -20.10
C GLU A 470 -20.32 18.10 -19.71
N ALA A 471 -21.21 17.95 -18.74
CA ALA A 471 -22.02 19.06 -18.22
C ALA A 471 -21.16 20.14 -17.56
N ALA A 472 -20.13 19.77 -16.79
CA ALA A 472 -19.20 20.71 -16.17
C ALA A 472 -18.34 21.43 -17.22
N GLU A 473 -17.92 20.76 -18.28
CA GLU A 473 -17.19 21.36 -19.39
C GLU A 473 -18.07 22.33 -20.20
N ALA A 474 -19.33 21.95 -20.46
CA ALA A 474 -20.30 22.83 -21.11
C ALA A 474 -20.61 24.08 -20.27
N ALA A 475 -20.72 23.93 -18.95
CA ALA A 475 -20.89 25.05 -18.02
C ALA A 475 -19.67 25.99 -18.05
N ARG A 476 -18.44 25.45 -17.98
CA ARG A 476 -17.20 26.25 -18.08
C ARG A 476 -17.08 26.99 -19.41
N LYS A 477 -17.46 26.35 -20.53
CA LYS A 477 -17.47 27.02 -21.85
C LYS A 477 -18.51 28.13 -21.93
N THR A 478 -19.66 27.98 -21.26
CA THR A 478 -20.71 28.99 -21.22
C THR A 478 -20.30 30.19 -20.34
N GLU A 479 -19.67 29.92 -19.20
CA GLU A 479 -19.13 30.95 -18.30
C GLU A 479 -17.97 31.72 -18.93
N ALA A 480 -17.07 31.03 -19.64
CA ALA A 480 -16.00 31.67 -20.40
C ALA A 480 -16.54 32.58 -21.52
N LYS A 481 -17.57 32.12 -22.26
CA LYS A 481 -18.24 32.96 -23.28
C LYS A 481 -18.98 34.15 -22.67
N ALA A 482 -19.58 34.00 -21.49
CA ALA A 482 -20.24 35.11 -20.79
C ALA A 482 -19.21 36.16 -20.33
N ALA A 483 -18.06 35.72 -19.80
CA ALA A 483 -16.96 36.61 -19.43
C ALA A 483 -16.35 37.33 -20.64
N GLU A 484 -16.15 36.62 -21.76
CA GLU A 484 -15.68 37.20 -23.01
C GLU A 484 -16.67 38.23 -23.57
N LEU A 485 -17.98 37.94 -23.53
CA LEU A 485 -19.01 38.87 -23.96
C LEU A 485 -19.04 40.14 -23.10
N GLU A 486 -18.82 40.01 -21.80
CA GLU A 486 -18.77 41.16 -20.89
C GLU A 486 -17.52 42.03 -21.12
N GLN A 487 -16.37 41.40 -21.35
CA GLN A 487 -15.17 42.12 -21.78
C GLN A 487 -15.41 42.85 -23.10
N LEU A 488 -16.03 42.20 -24.09
CA LEU A 488 -16.33 42.82 -25.39
C LEU A 488 -17.28 44.01 -25.25
N LYS A 489 -18.31 43.92 -24.39
CA LYS A 489 -19.23 45.03 -24.11
C LYS A 489 -18.50 46.22 -23.49
N SER A 490 -17.61 45.97 -22.53
CA SER A 490 -16.81 47.02 -21.90
C SER A 490 -15.84 47.68 -22.89
N GLU A 491 -15.24 46.91 -23.80
CA GLU A 491 -14.36 47.38 -24.87
C GLU A 491 -15.15 48.25 -25.87
N VAL A 492 -16.36 47.82 -26.26
CA VAL A 492 -17.23 48.57 -27.17
C VAL A 492 -17.68 49.90 -26.56
N GLU A 493 -18.04 49.93 -25.28
CA GLU A 493 -18.41 51.19 -24.60
C GLU A 493 -17.21 52.13 -24.45
N ARG A 494 -16.01 51.59 -24.18
CA ARG A 494 -14.77 52.36 -24.19
C ARG A 494 -14.50 52.95 -25.57
N LEU A 495 -14.59 52.15 -26.63
CA LEU A 495 -14.36 52.60 -28.01
C LEU A 495 -15.41 53.64 -28.46
N LYS A 496 -16.67 53.52 -28.03
CA LYS A 496 -17.70 54.55 -28.27
C LYS A 496 -17.35 55.87 -27.61
N ASN A 497 -16.83 55.83 -26.37
CA ASN A 497 -16.38 57.02 -25.67
C ASN A 497 -15.13 57.63 -26.31
N ASP A 498 -14.18 56.81 -26.75
CA ASP A 498 -12.96 57.26 -27.45
C ASP A 498 -13.30 57.94 -28.80
N VAL A 499 -14.29 57.43 -29.54
CA VAL A 499 -14.81 58.05 -30.77
C VAL A 499 -15.54 59.37 -30.48
N LYS A 500 -16.25 59.46 -29.35
CA LYS A 500 -16.93 60.69 -28.93
C LYS A 500 -15.93 61.78 -28.51
N GLU A 501 -14.84 61.42 -27.83
CA GLU A 501 -13.79 62.35 -27.42
C GLU A 501 -12.85 62.76 -28.57
N SER A 502 -12.59 61.89 -29.55
CA SER A 502 -11.72 62.22 -30.68
C SER A 502 -12.26 63.34 -31.57
N ASN A 503 -13.59 63.54 -31.59
CA ASN A 503 -14.27 64.61 -32.32
C ASN A 503 -14.22 65.98 -31.62
N LEU A 504 -13.66 66.08 -30.41
CA LEU A 504 -13.52 67.35 -29.68
C LEU A 504 -12.15 68.00 -29.97
N LEU A 505 -12.14 69.33 -30.11
CA LEU A 505 -10.91 70.07 -30.35
C LEU A 505 -9.99 70.02 -29.12
N GLU A 506 -8.76 69.55 -29.29
CA GLU A 506 -7.78 69.50 -28.20
C GLU A 506 -7.07 70.85 -28.05
N LEU A 507 -7.22 71.50 -26.89
CA LEU A 507 -6.77 72.88 -26.67
C LEU A 507 -5.24 73.08 -26.69
N ASN A 508 -4.48 72.10 -26.23
CA ASN A 508 -3.02 72.20 -26.08
C ASN A 508 -2.25 72.02 -27.38
N SER A 509 -2.86 71.40 -28.38
CA SER A 509 -2.31 71.14 -29.71
C SER A 509 -2.99 71.92 -30.83
N ALA A 510 -4.18 72.47 -30.59
CA ALA A 510 -4.91 73.29 -31.55
C ALA A 510 -4.09 74.47 -32.07
N THR A 511 -4.09 74.66 -33.38
CA THR A 511 -3.55 75.84 -34.04
C THR A 511 -4.54 77.01 -33.95
N LYS A 512 -4.07 78.22 -34.30
CA LYS A 512 -4.95 79.38 -34.44
C LYS A 512 -6.09 79.16 -35.46
N LYS A 513 -5.89 78.25 -36.43
CA LYS A 513 -6.92 77.90 -37.42
C LYS A 513 -7.98 77.00 -36.79
N ASP A 514 -7.55 76.02 -36.01
CA ASP A 514 -8.45 75.03 -35.40
C ASP A 514 -9.40 75.68 -34.38
N PHE A 515 -8.95 76.73 -33.67
CA PHE A 515 -9.84 77.49 -32.77
C PHE A 515 -10.98 78.22 -33.49
N LYS A 516 -10.84 78.55 -34.78
CA LYS A 516 -11.90 79.20 -35.57
C LYS A 516 -13.02 78.23 -35.96
N GLU A 517 -12.78 76.93 -35.83
CA GLU A 517 -13.78 75.90 -36.12
C GLU A 517 -14.77 75.73 -34.95
N ILE A 518 -14.49 76.32 -33.79
CA ILE A 518 -15.38 76.34 -32.63
C ILE A 518 -16.42 77.44 -32.80
N GLU A 519 -17.69 77.08 -32.73
CA GLU A 519 -18.80 78.01 -32.80
C GLU A 519 -18.76 79.00 -31.62
N GLY A 520 -18.65 80.29 -31.92
CA GLY A 520 -18.58 81.38 -30.95
C GLY A 520 -17.16 81.91 -30.67
N LEU A 521 -16.12 81.35 -31.29
CA LEU A 521 -14.77 81.90 -31.29
C LEU A 521 -14.45 82.57 -32.63
N ASP A 522 -14.09 83.84 -32.60
CA ASP A 522 -13.63 84.58 -33.77
C ASP A 522 -12.09 84.55 -33.89
N GLY A 523 -11.56 85.28 -34.87
CA GLY A 523 -10.11 85.40 -35.07
C GLY A 523 -9.38 86.05 -33.90
N VAL A 524 -10.03 86.96 -33.17
CA VAL A 524 -9.45 87.66 -32.02
C VAL A 524 -9.34 86.71 -30.83
N PHE A 525 -10.38 85.92 -30.56
CA PHE A 525 -10.34 84.89 -29.52
C PHE A 525 -9.32 83.79 -29.83
N SER A 526 -9.25 83.33 -31.07
CA SER A 526 -8.28 82.31 -31.50
C SER A 526 -6.83 82.74 -31.21
N GLU A 527 -6.52 84.02 -31.44
CA GLU A 527 -5.20 84.58 -31.13
C GLU A 527 -4.96 84.70 -29.63
N ARG A 528 -5.94 85.19 -28.88
CA ARG A 528 -5.82 85.35 -27.42
C ARG A 528 -5.67 84.00 -26.72
N ILE A 529 -6.43 82.98 -27.12
CA ILE A 529 -6.37 81.62 -26.56
C ILE A 529 -4.99 81.01 -26.85
N ALA A 530 -4.52 81.06 -28.09
CA ALA A 530 -3.20 80.53 -28.44
C ALA A 530 -2.08 81.25 -27.65
N LYS A 531 -2.12 82.58 -27.57
CA LYS A 531 -1.13 83.37 -26.82
C LYS A 531 -1.15 83.05 -25.33
N TYR A 532 -2.34 82.96 -24.74
CA TYR A 532 -2.48 82.66 -23.30
C TYR A 532 -2.06 81.22 -22.98
N ARG A 533 -2.45 80.24 -23.81
CA ARG A 533 -1.96 78.85 -23.73
C ARG A 533 -0.43 78.82 -23.74
N ASP A 534 0.19 79.58 -24.63
CA ASP A 534 1.64 79.54 -24.79
C ASP A 534 2.39 80.10 -23.59
N LEU A 535 1.84 81.15 -22.96
CA LEU A 535 2.33 81.70 -21.69
C LEU A 535 2.13 80.74 -20.52
N LEU A 536 0.96 80.11 -20.45
CA LEU A 536 0.61 79.16 -19.40
C LEU A 536 1.40 77.83 -19.51
N GLY A 537 1.85 77.47 -20.72
CA GLY A 537 2.46 76.18 -21.00
C GLY A 537 1.47 75.10 -21.45
N GLY A 538 0.19 75.44 -21.54
CA GLY A 538 -0.92 74.54 -21.86
C GLY A 538 -2.06 74.71 -20.85
N PHE A 539 -3.29 74.40 -21.24
CA PHE A 539 -4.41 74.30 -20.31
C PHE A 539 -4.39 72.96 -19.58
N THR A 540 -4.59 72.98 -18.28
CA THR A 540 -4.76 71.79 -17.44
C THR A 540 -6.22 71.55 -17.06
N LYS A 541 -7.04 72.60 -17.12
CA LYS A 541 -8.47 72.62 -16.86
C LYS A 541 -9.17 73.51 -17.88
N LYS A 542 -10.39 73.17 -18.27
CA LYS A 542 -11.13 73.90 -19.33
C LYS A 542 -11.49 75.31 -18.86
N GLU A 543 -11.77 75.44 -17.57
CA GLU A 543 -12.18 76.67 -16.90
C GLU A 543 -11.12 77.78 -17.01
N GLN A 544 -9.85 77.43 -17.24
CA GLN A 544 -8.78 78.39 -17.48
C GLN A 544 -8.97 79.20 -18.78
N LEU A 545 -9.85 78.77 -19.69
CA LEU A 545 -10.24 79.60 -20.83
C LEU A 545 -10.94 80.90 -20.39
N MET A 546 -11.64 80.91 -19.25
CA MET A 546 -12.26 82.13 -18.73
C MET A 546 -11.24 83.16 -18.23
N GLU A 547 -9.97 82.78 -18.11
CA GLU A 547 -8.86 83.69 -17.79
C GLU A 547 -8.31 84.38 -19.05
N VAL A 548 -8.71 83.92 -20.23
CA VAL A 548 -8.42 84.59 -21.50
C VAL A 548 -9.34 85.80 -21.65
N SER A 549 -8.74 86.97 -21.89
CA SER A 549 -9.49 88.22 -22.01
C SER A 549 -10.63 88.14 -23.03
N GLY A 550 -11.86 88.35 -22.53
CA GLY A 550 -13.10 88.37 -23.30
C GLY A 550 -13.87 87.04 -23.35
N ILE A 551 -13.35 85.97 -22.74
CA ILE A 551 -14.12 84.72 -22.57
C ILE A 551 -14.85 84.77 -21.23
N ASP A 552 -16.14 85.09 -21.28
CA ASP A 552 -17.02 85.05 -20.11
C ASP A 552 -17.61 83.64 -19.88
N GLY A 553 -18.30 83.44 -18.75
CA GLY A 553 -18.93 82.16 -18.42
C GLY A 553 -19.99 81.73 -19.44
N SER A 554 -20.64 82.69 -20.11
CA SER A 554 -21.65 82.43 -21.14
C SER A 554 -21.01 81.85 -22.41
N LEU A 555 -19.93 82.46 -22.89
CA LEU A 555 -19.14 81.97 -24.02
C LEU A 555 -18.48 80.63 -23.67
N PHE A 556 -17.89 80.50 -22.48
CA PHE A 556 -17.30 79.24 -22.03
C PHE A 556 -18.32 78.09 -22.06
N LYS A 557 -19.54 78.31 -21.56
CA LYS A 557 -20.60 77.27 -21.56
C LYS A 557 -20.95 76.78 -22.97
N ARG A 558 -20.95 77.66 -23.97
CA ARG A 558 -21.21 77.30 -25.38
C ARG A 558 -20.08 76.48 -26.00
N ILE A 559 -18.83 76.78 -25.66
CA ILE A 559 -17.66 76.11 -26.26
C ILE A 559 -17.21 74.87 -25.49
N ASN A 560 -17.58 74.72 -24.22
CA ASN A 560 -17.09 73.66 -23.32
C ASN A 560 -17.33 72.22 -23.85
N SER A 561 -18.44 72.01 -24.57
CA SER A 561 -18.79 70.72 -25.19
C SER A 561 -18.07 70.44 -26.51
N GLN A 562 -17.34 71.41 -27.06
CA GLN A 562 -16.63 71.30 -28.35
C GLN A 562 -15.12 71.07 -28.16
N ILE A 563 -14.64 71.10 -26.92
CA ILE A 563 -13.22 71.12 -26.57
C ILE A 563 -12.84 70.01 -25.61
N ARG A 564 -11.57 69.59 -25.63
CA ARG A 564 -10.97 68.66 -24.68
C ARG A 564 -9.54 69.09 -24.32
N ILE A 565 -9.00 68.49 -23.25
CA ILE A 565 -7.65 68.77 -22.76
C ILE A 565 -6.89 67.46 -22.62
N ASP A 566 -5.70 67.39 -23.21
CA ASP A 566 -4.68 66.40 -22.90
C ASP A 566 -3.60 67.03 -22.01
N LYS A 567 -3.62 66.67 -20.73
CA LYS A 567 -2.66 67.18 -19.72
C LYS A 567 -1.21 66.76 -20.01
N ARG A 568 -0.99 65.71 -20.81
CA ARG A 568 0.35 65.27 -21.19
C ARG A 568 1.04 66.25 -22.14
N ARG A 569 0.28 67.15 -22.77
CA ARG A 569 0.79 68.20 -23.66
C ARG A 569 1.15 69.50 -22.93
N VAL A 570 1.00 69.54 -21.61
CA VAL A 570 1.36 70.71 -20.80
C VAL A 570 2.87 70.76 -20.63
N ARG A 571 3.48 71.87 -21.06
CA ARG A 571 4.90 72.14 -20.90
C ARG A 571 5.20 72.53 -19.46
N LYS A 572 6.17 71.84 -18.87
CA LYS A 572 6.62 72.10 -17.50
C LYS A 572 7.93 72.89 -17.48
N ILE A 573 8.07 73.74 -16.47
CA ILE A 573 9.28 74.50 -16.16
C ILE A 573 10.07 73.69 -15.14
N ASN A 574 11.32 73.34 -15.46
CA ASN A 574 12.18 72.67 -14.49
C ASN A 574 12.63 73.65 -13.40
N ILE A 575 12.16 73.46 -12.18
CA ILE A 575 12.39 74.37 -11.05
C ILE A 575 13.83 74.37 -10.57
N ASN A 576 14.55 73.28 -10.82
CA ASN A 576 15.95 73.13 -10.42
C ASN A 576 16.93 73.80 -11.40
N THR A 577 16.54 73.97 -12.66
CA THR A 577 17.43 74.49 -13.72
C THR A 577 16.97 75.81 -14.32
N CYS A 578 15.71 76.21 -14.13
CA CYS A 578 15.18 77.44 -14.70
C CYS A 578 15.88 78.71 -14.15
N SER A 579 15.95 79.72 -15.02
CA SER A 579 16.27 81.09 -14.64
C SER A 579 15.03 81.81 -14.13
N ASN A 580 15.25 82.90 -13.38
CA ASN A 580 14.18 83.78 -12.92
C ASN A 580 13.28 84.25 -14.09
N PHE A 581 13.91 84.62 -15.22
CA PHE A 581 13.20 85.04 -16.43
C PHE A 581 12.29 83.94 -17.02
N GLN A 582 12.66 82.66 -16.89
CA GLN A 582 11.80 81.57 -17.36
C GLN A 582 10.56 81.39 -16.47
N LEU A 583 10.68 81.61 -15.16
CA LEU A 583 9.54 81.58 -14.23
C LEU A 583 8.57 82.75 -14.46
N LEU A 584 9.12 83.95 -14.67
CA LEU A 584 8.35 85.18 -14.92
C LEU A 584 7.44 85.13 -16.16
N LYS A 585 7.73 84.24 -17.12
CA LYS A 585 6.88 84.07 -18.30
C LYS A 585 5.52 83.45 -17.97
N HIS A 586 5.41 82.75 -16.85
CA HIS A 586 4.20 82.05 -16.47
C HIS A 586 3.18 83.00 -15.82
N PRO A 587 1.90 83.05 -16.27
CA PRO A 587 0.91 84.04 -15.83
C PRO A 587 0.62 84.08 -14.32
N TYR A 588 0.83 82.97 -13.61
CA TYR A 588 0.60 82.87 -12.17
C TYR A 588 1.83 83.18 -11.32
N ILE A 589 3.01 83.38 -11.91
CA ILE A 589 4.24 83.58 -11.16
C ILE A 589 4.63 85.07 -11.21
N SER A 590 4.49 85.76 -10.08
CA SER A 590 4.94 87.15 -9.93
C SER A 590 6.45 87.24 -9.70
N SER A 591 7.04 88.43 -9.86
CA SER A 591 8.47 88.65 -9.61
C SER A 591 8.90 88.19 -8.22
N ASN A 592 8.17 88.60 -7.18
CA ASN A 592 8.49 88.24 -5.81
C ASN A 592 8.44 86.71 -5.60
N VAL A 593 7.50 86.02 -6.25
CA VAL A 593 7.39 84.55 -6.17
C VAL A 593 8.53 83.87 -6.93
N ALA A 594 8.89 84.36 -8.12
CA ALA A 594 10.05 83.85 -8.87
C ALA A 594 11.35 84.03 -8.07
N ASP A 595 11.56 85.21 -7.49
CA ASP A 595 12.71 85.52 -6.63
C ASP A 595 12.75 84.61 -5.40
N ALA A 596 11.60 84.36 -4.76
CA ALA A 596 11.49 83.48 -3.62
C ALA A 596 11.81 82.02 -3.97
N ILE A 597 11.32 81.51 -5.10
CA ILE A 597 11.60 80.14 -5.58
C ILE A 597 13.10 79.97 -5.88
N ILE A 598 13.73 80.95 -6.53
CA ILE A 598 15.16 80.91 -6.86
C ILE A 598 16.02 81.07 -5.59
N SER A 599 15.66 82.00 -4.71
CA SER A 599 16.35 82.22 -3.42
C SER A 599 16.32 80.97 -2.55
N TYR A 600 15.15 80.34 -2.43
CA TYR A 600 15.00 79.12 -1.65
C TYR A 600 15.86 77.99 -2.22
N ARG A 601 15.83 77.77 -3.55
CA ARG A 601 16.69 76.80 -4.24
C ARG A 601 18.18 77.03 -3.96
N ASN A 602 18.61 78.29 -3.99
CA ASN A 602 20.02 78.62 -3.77
C ASN A 602 20.45 78.42 -2.31
N GLN A 603 19.54 78.60 -1.35
CA GLN A 603 19.81 78.43 0.08
C GLN A 603 19.72 76.97 0.56
N HIS A 604 18.79 76.19 0.01
CA HIS A 604 18.45 74.83 0.49
C HIS A 604 18.85 73.73 -0.49
N GLY A 605 19.39 74.08 -1.66
CA GLY A 605 19.74 73.13 -2.72
C GLY A 605 18.58 72.82 -3.65
N LYS A 606 18.75 71.78 -4.49
CA LYS A 606 17.75 71.37 -5.48
C LYS A 606 16.48 70.86 -4.78
N TYR A 607 15.32 71.24 -5.31
CA TYR A 607 14.04 70.63 -4.95
C TYR A 607 14.02 69.16 -5.35
N THR A 608 13.54 68.30 -4.46
CA THR A 608 13.45 66.85 -4.68
C THR A 608 12.09 66.42 -5.21
N SER A 609 11.08 67.27 -5.01
CA SER A 609 9.72 67.13 -5.50
C SER A 609 9.14 68.52 -5.77
N VAL A 610 8.20 68.63 -6.71
CA VAL A 610 7.43 69.86 -6.94
C VAL A 610 6.69 70.32 -5.67
N SER A 611 6.32 69.38 -4.78
CA SER A 611 5.68 69.72 -3.49
C SER A 611 6.56 70.55 -2.56
N ASP A 612 7.89 70.48 -2.70
CA ASP A 612 8.85 71.17 -1.82
C ASP A 612 8.73 72.70 -1.96
N ILE A 613 8.15 73.18 -3.06
CA ILE A 613 7.86 74.59 -3.30
C ILE A 613 6.90 75.18 -2.26
N LYS A 614 6.09 74.35 -1.57
CA LYS A 614 5.25 74.81 -0.45
C LYS A 614 6.06 75.43 0.69
N ASN A 615 7.35 75.11 0.79
CA ASN A 615 8.24 75.66 1.82
C ASN A 615 8.79 77.05 1.46
N VAL A 616 8.52 77.56 0.26
CA VAL A 616 8.91 78.90 -0.17
C VAL A 616 8.00 79.93 0.51
N THR A 617 8.58 80.96 1.13
CA THR A 617 7.88 81.91 2.02
C THR A 617 6.66 82.62 1.39
N LEU A 618 6.64 82.78 0.06
CA LEU A 618 5.54 83.42 -0.67
C LEU A 618 4.59 82.42 -1.36
N MET A 619 4.68 81.13 -1.01
CA MET A 619 3.85 80.06 -1.57
C MET A 619 2.66 79.75 -0.65
N ASN A 620 1.46 80.14 -1.07
CA ASN A 620 0.23 79.70 -0.42
C ASN A 620 -0.42 78.52 -1.18
N GLU A 621 -1.34 77.80 -0.54
CA GLU A 621 -1.96 76.60 -1.13
C GLU A 621 -2.69 76.89 -2.45
N ALA A 622 -3.36 78.04 -2.55
CA ALA A 622 -4.08 78.44 -3.75
C ALA A 622 -3.14 78.68 -4.95
N LEU A 623 -2.00 79.32 -4.71
CA LEU A 623 -0.97 79.56 -5.71
C LEU A 623 -0.26 78.25 -6.09
N TYR A 624 0.07 77.42 -5.11
CA TYR A 624 0.67 76.11 -5.34
C TYR A 624 -0.20 75.25 -6.27
N VAL A 625 -1.51 75.13 -5.98
CA VAL A 625 -2.46 74.36 -6.81
C VAL A 625 -2.50 74.86 -8.25
N LYS A 626 -2.31 76.18 -8.45
CA LYS A 626 -2.28 76.79 -9.79
C LYS A 626 -0.99 76.53 -10.55
N ILE A 627 0.17 76.59 -9.89
CA ILE A 627 1.47 76.51 -10.58
C ILE A 627 2.03 75.09 -10.65
N ALA A 628 1.75 74.22 -9.66
CA ALA A 628 2.33 72.89 -9.56
C ALA A 628 2.17 72.03 -10.83
N PRO A 629 1.04 72.06 -11.57
CA PRO A 629 0.91 71.32 -12.84
C PRO A 629 1.92 71.71 -13.93
N TYR A 630 2.51 72.90 -13.83
CA TYR A 630 3.44 73.48 -14.81
C TYR A 630 4.89 73.42 -14.34
N LEU A 631 5.19 72.71 -13.25
CA LEU A 631 6.52 72.62 -12.67
C LEU A 631 7.00 71.18 -12.68
N SER A 632 8.31 71.00 -12.82
CA SER A 632 8.97 69.69 -12.77
C SER A 632 10.28 69.81 -12.01
N GLU A 633 10.67 68.78 -11.25
CA GLU A 633 11.98 68.69 -10.60
C GLU A 633 13.07 68.07 -11.50
N LYS A 634 12.68 67.53 -12.66
CA LYS A 634 13.56 66.87 -13.65
C LYS A 634 13.39 67.48 -15.04
N ASP A 635 14.44 67.39 -15.85
CA ASP A 635 14.35 67.70 -17.27
C ASP A 635 13.49 66.62 -17.94
N GLU A 636 12.24 66.96 -18.28
CA GLU A 636 11.40 66.07 -19.10
C GLU A 636 11.87 66.17 -20.54
N ASN A 637 12.20 65.02 -21.17
CA ASN A 637 12.52 64.95 -22.59
C ASN A 637 11.34 65.54 -23.39
N ILE A 638 11.55 66.73 -23.96
CA ILE A 638 10.60 67.34 -24.88
C ILE A 638 10.47 66.41 -26.09
N LEU A 639 9.28 65.87 -26.31
CA LEU A 639 8.87 65.30 -27.60
C LEU A 639 8.90 66.44 -28.63
N VAL A 640 10.06 66.68 -29.23
CA VAL A 640 10.17 67.47 -30.45
C VAL A 640 9.51 66.64 -31.55
N GLU A 641 8.45 67.20 -32.13
CA GLU A 641 7.79 66.64 -33.30
C GLU A 641 8.81 66.41 -34.43
N SER A 642 8.88 65.18 -34.93
CA SER A 642 9.33 64.92 -36.30
C SER A 642 8.31 64.03 -37.00
N LYS A 643 8.01 64.47 -38.22
CA LYS A 643 7.02 63.93 -39.15
C LYS A 643 7.38 62.50 -39.58
N SER A 644 6.39 61.61 -39.58
CA SER A 644 5.92 60.84 -40.74
C SER A 644 5.34 59.51 -40.28
N ALA A 645 4.06 59.33 -40.60
CA ALA A 645 3.35 58.07 -40.50
C ALA A 645 3.90 57.04 -41.51
N LYS A 646 3.73 55.75 -41.13
CA LYS A 646 4.07 54.44 -41.76
C LYS A 646 5.10 53.75 -40.85
N GLU A 647 4.81 52.65 -40.16
CA GLU A 647 4.06 51.45 -40.54
C GLU A 647 3.32 50.84 -39.34
N ALA A 648 2.17 50.24 -39.64
CA ALA A 648 1.46 49.34 -38.75
C ALA A 648 1.87 47.89 -39.00
N ASP A 649 1.66 47.07 -37.97
CA ASP A 649 1.44 45.61 -37.99
C ASP A 649 2.63 44.66 -37.81
N LYS A 650 2.74 44.12 -36.58
CA LYS A 650 2.81 42.68 -36.29
C LYS A 650 2.70 42.44 -34.79
N ARG A 651 1.53 42.02 -34.31
CA ARG A 651 1.41 41.33 -33.01
C ARG A 651 2.07 39.95 -33.16
N VAL A 652 3.30 39.80 -32.68
CA VAL A 652 3.97 38.51 -32.60
C VAL A 652 3.36 37.76 -31.40
N ALA A 653 2.85 36.55 -31.64
CA ALA A 653 2.39 35.65 -30.57
C ALA A 653 3.50 35.47 -29.52
N PRO A 654 3.19 35.36 -28.22
CA PRO A 654 4.20 35.14 -27.19
C PRO A 654 4.99 33.87 -27.54
N LEU A 655 6.31 34.03 -27.71
CA LEU A 655 7.22 32.93 -28.00
C LEU A 655 7.32 32.05 -26.75
N VAL A 656 6.60 30.92 -26.73
CA VAL A 656 6.74 29.86 -25.73
C VAL A 656 7.61 28.76 -26.32
N LEU A 657 8.71 28.42 -25.65
CA LEU A 657 9.68 27.42 -26.09
C LEU A 657 9.70 26.20 -25.16
N GLU A 658 9.63 25.01 -25.74
CA GLU A 658 9.72 23.75 -25.00
C GLU A 658 11.18 23.34 -24.77
N LEU A 659 11.61 23.28 -23.50
CA LEU A 659 13.01 23.12 -23.11
C LEU A 659 13.64 21.78 -23.53
N ASN A 660 12.87 20.70 -23.63
CA ASN A 660 13.39 19.38 -23.97
C ASN A 660 13.60 19.15 -25.47
N SER A 661 13.03 19.99 -26.33
CA SER A 661 13.11 19.88 -27.80
C SER A 661 13.65 21.13 -28.49
N THR A 662 13.75 22.25 -27.79
CA THR A 662 14.33 23.48 -28.32
C THR A 662 15.78 23.31 -28.77
N ASN A 663 16.15 24.02 -29.84
CA ASN A 663 17.52 24.07 -30.33
C ASN A 663 18.23 25.37 -29.90
N LYS A 664 19.55 25.42 -30.11
CA LYS A 664 20.39 26.56 -29.74
C LYS A 664 19.92 27.88 -30.36
N THR A 665 19.39 27.85 -31.58
CA THR A 665 18.94 29.05 -32.30
C THR A 665 17.63 29.59 -31.73
N GLU A 666 16.76 28.70 -31.27
CA GLU A 666 15.50 29.06 -30.61
C GLU A 666 15.73 29.63 -29.23
N LEU A 667 16.61 29.01 -28.43
CA LEU A 667 16.99 29.52 -27.10
C LEU A 667 17.54 30.96 -27.17
N LYS A 668 18.29 31.31 -28.21
CA LYS A 668 18.83 32.67 -28.42
C LYS A 668 17.76 33.74 -28.70
N LYS A 669 16.52 33.35 -29.01
CA LYS A 669 15.41 34.28 -29.21
C LYS A 669 14.86 34.82 -27.89
N LEU A 670 15.22 34.18 -26.76
CA LEU A 670 14.82 34.62 -25.43
C LEU A 670 15.74 35.72 -24.92
N GLU A 671 15.14 36.78 -24.38
CA GLU A 671 15.87 37.92 -23.83
C GLU A 671 16.75 37.48 -22.64
N GLY A 672 18.06 37.70 -22.76
CA GLY A 672 19.04 37.30 -21.73
C GLY A 672 19.70 35.94 -21.97
N ILE A 673 19.35 35.17 -23.01
CA ILE A 673 20.06 33.93 -23.38
C ILE A 673 20.97 34.17 -24.59
N GLY A 674 22.26 34.38 -24.32
CA GLY A 674 23.30 34.47 -25.36
C GLY A 674 23.79 33.10 -25.86
N ALA A 675 24.70 33.11 -26.84
CA ALA A 675 25.29 31.89 -27.41
C ALA A 675 25.93 30.97 -26.36
N GLY A 676 26.64 31.54 -25.38
CA GLY A 676 27.27 30.77 -24.30
C GLY A 676 26.26 30.08 -23.37
N LEU A 677 25.18 30.77 -22.98
CA LEU A 677 24.14 30.19 -22.12
C LEU A 677 23.33 29.13 -22.86
N SER A 678 23.02 29.36 -24.14
CA SER A 678 22.33 28.36 -24.97
C SER A 678 23.10 27.03 -25.08
N ASP A 679 24.43 27.06 -25.16
CA ASP A 679 25.25 25.83 -25.18
C ASP A 679 25.21 25.09 -23.86
N LYS A 680 25.24 25.81 -22.73
CA LYS A 680 25.20 25.22 -21.40
C LYS A 680 23.86 24.57 -21.11
N VAL A 681 22.75 25.21 -21.51
CA VAL A 681 21.40 24.64 -21.39
C VAL A 681 21.29 23.32 -22.14
N ILE A 682 21.75 23.28 -23.40
CA ILE A 682 21.72 22.05 -24.21
C ILE A 682 22.60 20.94 -23.59
N LYS A 683 23.84 21.27 -23.19
CA LYS A 683 24.73 20.29 -22.54
C LYS A 683 24.14 19.73 -21.24
N PHE A 684 23.57 20.59 -20.41
CA PHE A 684 22.98 20.17 -19.13
C PHE A 684 21.70 19.35 -19.34
N ARG A 685 20.83 19.75 -20.27
CA ARG A 685 19.66 18.96 -20.71
C ARG A 685 20.08 17.55 -21.11
N ASP A 686 21.11 17.45 -21.94
CA ASP A 686 21.55 16.16 -22.49
C ASP A 686 22.15 15.25 -21.40
N LEU A 687 22.80 15.82 -20.38
CA LEU A 687 23.31 15.10 -19.20
C LEU A 687 22.17 14.64 -18.27
N LEU A 688 21.19 15.49 -18.00
CA LEU A 688 19.99 15.11 -17.22
C LEU A 688 19.15 14.06 -17.96
N GLY A 689 19.10 14.13 -19.29
CA GLY A 689 18.10 13.41 -20.08
C GLY A 689 16.82 14.22 -20.30
N GLY A 690 16.83 15.51 -19.98
CA GLY A 690 15.69 16.42 -20.07
C GLY A 690 15.49 17.21 -18.78
N PHE A 691 14.93 18.40 -18.89
CA PHE A 691 14.39 19.13 -17.76
C PHE A 691 13.04 18.52 -17.35
N VAL A 692 12.81 18.38 -16.06
CA VAL A 692 11.50 18.04 -15.46
C VAL A 692 10.82 19.25 -14.84
N SER A 693 11.57 20.34 -14.65
CA SER A 693 11.06 21.61 -14.17
C SER A 693 11.87 22.78 -14.73
N LYS A 694 11.29 23.98 -14.76
CA LYS A 694 11.96 25.20 -15.27
C LYS A 694 13.05 25.67 -14.30
N GLU A 695 12.86 25.39 -13.01
CA GLU A 695 13.75 25.77 -11.92
C GLU A 695 15.11 25.08 -12.05
N GLN A 696 15.19 23.89 -12.67
CA GLN A 696 16.48 23.23 -12.95
C GLN A 696 17.40 24.06 -13.85
N LEU A 697 16.90 25.08 -14.55
CA LEU A 697 17.76 26.05 -15.24
C LEU A 697 18.68 26.80 -14.27
N THR A 698 18.31 26.99 -13.00
CA THR A 698 19.18 27.65 -12.01
C THR A 698 20.42 26.80 -11.67
N GLU A 699 20.43 25.51 -12.02
CA GLU A 699 21.58 24.63 -11.86
C GLU A 699 22.53 24.70 -13.07
N VAL A 700 22.13 25.38 -14.15
CA VAL A 700 22.99 25.66 -15.29
C VAL A 700 23.89 26.86 -14.98
N ASP A 701 25.19 26.65 -15.06
CA ASP A 701 26.19 27.70 -14.77
C ASP A 701 25.95 28.98 -15.61
N GLY A 702 25.66 30.09 -14.93
CA GLY A 702 25.33 31.38 -15.53
C GLY A 702 23.84 31.74 -15.54
N PHE A 703 22.96 30.87 -15.02
CA PHE A 703 21.57 31.20 -14.72
C PHE A 703 21.40 31.56 -13.24
N ASN A 704 20.59 32.59 -12.98
CA ASN A 704 20.19 32.98 -11.63
C ASN A 704 18.66 33.07 -11.55
N ASN A 705 18.11 33.14 -10.33
CA ASN A 705 16.65 33.17 -10.11
C ASN A 705 15.96 34.34 -10.82
N SER A 706 16.62 35.51 -10.93
CA SER A 706 16.06 36.68 -11.60
C SER A 706 15.87 36.43 -13.11
N LEU A 707 16.86 35.81 -13.75
CA LEU A 707 16.79 35.47 -15.17
C LEU A 707 15.76 34.35 -15.42
N VAL A 708 15.75 33.30 -14.59
CA VAL A 708 14.77 32.20 -14.74
C VAL A 708 13.34 32.69 -14.56
N ASN A 709 13.07 33.57 -13.58
CA ASN A 709 11.73 34.14 -13.38
C ASN A 709 11.27 35.01 -14.54
N LYS A 710 12.18 35.79 -15.16
CA LYS A 710 11.87 36.58 -16.36
C LYS A 710 11.54 35.71 -17.58
N LEU A 711 12.14 34.52 -17.65
CA LEU A 711 11.97 33.58 -18.76
C LEU A 711 10.82 32.59 -18.53
N ALA A 712 10.28 32.50 -17.31
CA ALA A 712 9.35 31.45 -16.92
C ALA A 712 8.08 31.42 -17.78
N ASP A 713 7.56 32.58 -18.19
CA ASP A 713 6.35 32.71 -19.02
C ASP A 713 6.61 32.36 -20.50
N ASN A 714 7.87 32.33 -20.92
CA ASN A 714 8.31 32.01 -22.28
C ASN A 714 8.84 30.57 -22.44
N LEU A 715 8.77 29.77 -21.37
CA LEU A 715 9.31 28.42 -21.35
C LEU A 715 8.24 27.40 -20.95
N GLU A 716 8.33 26.20 -21.49
CA GLU A 716 7.53 25.05 -21.07
C GLU A 716 8.40 23.78 -20.99
N VAL A 717 7.93 22.78 -20.25
CA VAL A 717 8.62 21.50 -20.06
C VAL A 717 7.64 20.38 -20.33
N ASP A 718 7.93 19.55 -21.34
CA ASP A 718 7.18 18.33 -21.61
C ASP A 718 7.88 17.12 -20.97
N LEU A 719 7.23 16.53 -19.96
CA LEU A 719 7.73 15.37 -19.23
C LEU A 719 7.80 14.10 -20.09
N LEU A 720 7.04 14.01 -21.18
CA LEU A 720 7.09 12.87 -22.10
C LEU A 720 8.39 12.84 -22.93
N LYS A 721 9.09 13.97 -23.03
CA LYS A 721 10.37 14.09 -23.73
C LYS A 721 11.58 13.80 -22.85
N VAL A 722 11.37 13.47 -21.56
CA VAL A 722 12.45 13.11 -20.64
C VAL A 722 12.91 11.67 -20.91
N ARG A 723 14.19 11.53 -21.24
CA ARG A 723 14.85 10.24 -21.50
C ARG A 723 15.14 9.53 -20.18
N LYS A 724 14.53 8.36 -20.01
CA LYS A 724 14.73 7.50 -18.83
C LYS A 724 15.87 6.50 -18.99
N ILE A 725 16.58 6.24 -17.90
CA ILE A 725 17.63 5.22 -17.78
C ILE A 725 17.00 3.95 -17.18
N ASN A 726 17.16 2.82 -17.86
CA ASN A 726 16.68 1.53 -17.36
C ASN A 726 17.66 0.95 -16.34
N LEU A 727 17.27 0.91 -15.07
CA LEU A 727 18.06 0.38 -13.95
C LEU A 727 18.46 -1.08 -14.12
N ASN A 728 17.60 -1.88 -14.77
CA ASN A 728 17.84 -3.31 -14.99
C ASN A 728 18.79 -3.58 -16.17
N ALA A 729 19.09 -2.56 -17.00
CA ALA A 729 19.90 -2.72 -18.21
C ALA A 729 21.13 -1.81 -18.29
N CYS A 730 21.24 -0.75 -17.48
CA CYS A 730 22.36 0.18 -17.54
C CYS A 730 23.61 -0.33 -16.82
N SER A 731 24.78 0.15 -17.22
CA SER A 731 26.03 0.00 -16.45
C SER A 731 26.20 1.11 -15.41
N SER A 732 27.08 0.91 -14.42
CA SER A 732 27.38 1.93 -13.41
C SER A 732 27.95 3.20 -14.05
N TYR A 733 28.78 3.06 -15.10
CA TYR A 733 29.29 4.20 -15.86
C TYR A 733 28.19 4.97 -16.60
N GLN A 734 27.20 4.29 -17.18
CA GLN A 734 26.07 4.95 -17.83
C GLN A 734 25.19 5.70 -16.82
N LEU A 735 24.98 5.10 -15.64
CA LEU A 735 24.17 5.69 -14.58
C LEU A 735 24.86 6.90 -13.92
N ALA A 736 26.18 6.83 -13.72
CA ALA A 736 26.99 7.91 -13.14
C ALA A 736 27.16 9.14 -14.07
N LYS A 737 26.71 9.07 -15.34
CA LYS A 737 26.65 10.27 -16.21
C LYS A 737 25.56 11.25 -15.81
N HIS A 738 24.58 10.80 -15.03
CA HIS A 738 23.50 11.66 -14.57
C HIS A 738 24.03 12.65 -13.51
N PRO A 739 23.78 13.97 -13.62
CA PRO A 739 24.36 15.00 -12.73
C PRO A 739 24.14 14.81 -11.23
N TYR A 740 23.08 14.09 -10.84
CA TYR A 740 22.75 13.83 -9.44
C TYR A 740 23.27 12.48 -8.89
N LEU A 741 24.03 11.73 -9.69
CA LEU A 741 24.56 10.43 -9.28
C LEU A 741 26.09 10.46 -9.28
N THR A 742 26.67 10.16 -8.13
CA THR A 742 28.09 9.88 -8.01
C THR A 742 28.39 8.47 -8.53
N LEU A 743 29.66 8.20 -8.81
CA LEU A 743 30.10 6.85 -9.17
C LEU A 743 29.80 5.84 -8.05
N ASP A 744 29.89 6.27 -6.78
CA ASP A 744 29.58 5.43 -5.62
C ASP A 744 28.09 5.06 -5.57
N ASN A 745 27.19 6.04 -5.78
CA ASN A 745 25.75 5.76 -5.88
C ASN A 745 25.46 4.78 -7.02
N ALA A 746 26.10 4.98 -8.18
CA ALA A 746 25.91 4.11 -9.33
C ALA A 746 26.43 2.69 -9.07
N ASN A 747 27.60 2.53 -8.44
CA ASN A 747 28.16 1.24 -8.08
C ASN A 747 27.32 0.53 -7.00
N ALA A 748 26.77 1.26 -6.03
CA ALA A 748 25.88 0.70 -5.03
C ALA A 748 24.60 0.13 -5.65
N ILE A 749 23.96 0.89 -6.56
CA ILE A 749 22.75 0.46 -7.28
C ILE A 749 23.05 -0.76 -8.15
N ILE A 750 24.11 -0.71 -8.96
CA ILE A 750 24.41 -1.80 -9.89
C ILE A 750 24.93 -3.05 -9.16
N GLY A 751 25.77 -2.88 -8.14
CA GLY A 751 26.25 -3.99 -7.32
C GLY A 751 25.14 -4.65 -6.49
N HIS A 752 24.13 -3.90 -6.06
CA HIS A 752 22.94 -4.47 -5.43
C HIS A 752 22.11 -5.29 -6.44
N ARG A 753 21.83 -4.73 -7.63
CA ARG A 753 21.14 -5.46 -8.72
C ARG A 753 21.82 -6.78 -9.05
N GLU A 754 23.15 -6.79 -9.14
CA GLU A 754 23.91 -8.01 -9.43
C GLU A 754 23.82 -9.07 -8.32
N LYS A 755 23.68 -8.65 -7.06
CA LYS A 755 23.56 -9.56 -5.90
C LYS A 755 22.14 -10.05 -5.63
N LYS A 756 21.13 -9.22 -5.91
CA LYS A 756 19.73 -9.46 -5.48
C LYS A 756 18.75 -9.64 -6.64
N GLY A 757 19.21 -9.43 -7.88
CA GLY A 757 18.39 -9.50 -9.08
C GLY A 757 17.82 -8.16 -9.50
N ASN A 758 16.98 -8.19 -10.54
CA ASN A 758 16.36 -7.01 -11.12
C ASN A 758 15.46 -6.27 -10.13
N TYR A 759 15.43 -4.95 -10.23
CA TYR A 759 14.48 -4.12 -9.51
C TYR A 759 13.09 -4.25 -10.13
N ALA A 760 12.07 -4.43 -9.30
CA ALA A 760 10.67 -4.45 -9.71
C ALA A 760 10.12 -3.02 -9.83
N SER A 761 10.72 -2.07 -9.11
CA SER A 761 10.35 -0.67 -9.17
C SER A 761 11.54 0.25 -8.93
N VAL A 762 11.47 1.49 -9.42
CA VAL A 762 12.47 2.52 -9.09
C VAL A 762 12.52 2.79 -7.59
N ALA A 763 11.42 2.60 -6.84
CA ALA A 763 11.38 2.81 -5.40
C ALA A 763 12.24 1.80 -4.61
N ASP A 764 12.64 0.69 -5.23
CA ASP A 764 13.47 -0.34 -4.60
C ASP A 764 14.83 0.22 -4.19
N ILE A 765 15.43 1.11 -4.98
CA ILE A 765 16.74 1.70 -4.66
C ILE A 765 16.69 2.58 -3.40
N LYS A 766 15.54 3.17 -3.09
CA LYS A 766 15.32 3.93 -1.85
C LYS A 766 15.08 2.98 -0.68
N ARG A 767 14.20 1.99 -0.86
CA ARG A 767 13.86 1.00 0.17
C ARG A 767 15.09 0.23 0.68
N GLU A 768 15.99 -0.11 -0.23
CA GLU A 768 17.24 -0.80 0.08
C GLU A 768 18.38 0.14 0.55
N GLY A 769 18.08 1.44 0.73
CA GLY A 769 19.03 2.41 1.27
C GLY A 769 20.22 2.72 0.36
N LEU A 770 20.10 2.52 -0.96
CA LEU A 770 21.22 2.66 -1.91
C LEU A 770 21.52 4.12 -2.27
N VAL A 771 20.56 5.02 -2.03
CA VAL A 771 20.68 6.47 -2.21
C VAL A 771 19.91 7.18 -1.10
N SER A 772 20.30 8.41 -0.77
CA SER A 772 19.54 9.24 0.17
C SER A 772 18.20 9.71 -0.43
N ASP A 773 17.25 10.08 0.43
CA ASP A 773 15.94 10.60 0.01
C ASP A 773 16.05 11.81 -0.92
N ALA A 774 16.99 12.72 -0.63
CA ALA A 774 17.23 13.89 -1.46
C ALA A 774 17.74 13.52 -2.86
N VAL A 775 18.62 12.53 -2.96
CA VAL A 775 19.13 12.04 -4.25
C VAL A 775 18.03 11.29 -4.99
N TYR A 776 17.28 10.42 -4.31
CA TYR A 776 16.17 9.66 -4.88
C TYR A 776 15.12 10.56 -5.54
N LEU A 777 14.66 11.60 -4.85
CA LEU A 777 13.65 12.53 -5.38
C LEU A 777 14.12 13.25 -6.65
N LYS A 778 15.41 13.56 -6.74
CA LYS A 778 16.00 14.22 -7.91
C LYS A 778 16.16 13.28 -9.11
N ILE A 779 16.42 12.00 -8.88
CA ILE A 779 16.70 11.03 -9.96
C ILE A 779 15.48 10.23 -10.41
N MET A 780 14.46 10.04 -9.55
CA MET A 780 13.31 9.19 -9.86
C MET A 780 12.60 9.50 -11.18
N PRO A 781 12.47 10.76 -11.66
CA PRO A 781 11.81 11.04 -12.94
C PRO A 781 12.59 10.49 -14.15
N TYR A 782 13.91 10.29 -13.97
CA TYR A 782 14.86 9.89 -15.00
C TYR A 782 15.13 8.39 -15.02
N LEU A 783 14.49 7.60 -14.15
CA LEU A 783 14.75 6.18 -14.00
C LEU A 783 13.52 5.34 -14.39
N THR A 784 13.78 4.11 -14.81
CA THR A 784 12.76 3.09 -15.02
C THR A 784 13.30 1.71 -14.61
N ALA A 785 12.42 0.84 -14.14
CA ALA A 785 12.73 -0.55 -13.79
C ALA A 785 11.66 -1.49 -14.38
N PRO A 786 11.61 -1.63 -15.72
CA PRO A 786 10.70 -2.54 -16.40
C PRO A 786 11.21 -3.99 -16.39
#